data_AF-A0A5B1QEJ2-F1
#
_entry.id   AF-A0A5B1QEJ2-F1
#
_cell.length_a   1.000
_cell.length_b   1.000
_cell.length_c   1.000
_cell.angle_alpha   90.00
_cell.angle_beta   90.00
_cell.angle_gamma   90.00
#
_symmetry.space_group_name_H-M   'P 1'
#
loop_
_entity.id
_entity.type
_entity.pdbx_description
1 polymer ?
#
loop_
_entity_poly.entity_id
_entity_poly.type
_entity_poly.pdbx_seq_one_letter_code
_entity_poly.pdbx_strand_id
1 'polypeptide(L)'
;MSSGHSSRSSSPASDRDSPATKKLPHTVHKIHVNSFDIHTPPFEVHVVADDKVLPEHLNWLIDTTDNSPRSVGIAPAYTKDSKVVNALAISTDTRILILTLTNLKAPRPRTNVAWVEGFRRHLNAHVLCNPHITIYAFDLGPLAMQLYHLHNLHVTEGVDIQSAFPLKTRSPSASIKFALGDTTKVHESNIDVTFRLMTFDPKKPAHLALRAWLANYVANLAVLEDTFYKAPRINTKKFTKEQLDFLSKTAYDSYQLDKMKSDTVDNEVTSRWDAKTKKLQVTSERYQSRVMGGSNQASRVQGRSAKLVTPSNLHGKTILSMSSGQRDLPTQAEAAQASILLHTLQGLRPMFDNPFLQTIWFNADSAVWPESFQVDIPDIPITPHPDYPINESQTQASEKMLSSSPDSRLCLVQGPPGTGKTTMITTTVLSSIAGGRGGIWLVAQSNVAVKNIAEKLVDMGFESWKLVVSKEFVLDWHEHLYRQNFRHIIRSDEFPKNPNLLQAMLSGAQVILCTLSMLSNDRLRSLGFFRFVPMHTLIIDEASQIKVGDYVPIISNNNTLRKICFIGDDKQLPPYGQEDIGDLESIFEIPHLREKAVFLDTQYSQEMHSGTSYINPKEIEAILLLAKHLQDEDKPYRIITPYDAQRDALEKALQQNGLSWQNKCFNVDAFQGNEDHYIIISLVRSRELGFLKNLRRTNVMLTRCKRGMFICSSKMFLKGKGAKCLAGAMAAHFGDEAWLTVEDIKGGNF
;
A
#
# COMPACT_ATOMS: atom_id res chain seq x y z
N MET A 1 -42.96 10.80 96.28
CA MET A 1 -43.25 12.09 95.62
C MET A 1 -43.94 11.80 94.30
N SER A 2 -45.16 12.33 94.17
CA SER A 2 -46.05 12.31 93.00
C SER A 2 -45.37 12.81 91.72
N SER A 3 -45.72 12.34 90.51
CA SER A 3 -47.00 12.64 89.87
C SER A 3 -47.13 12.01 88.46
N GLY A 4 -48.33 11.49 88.15
CA GLY A 4 -49.14 11.96 87.02
C GLY A 4 -48.94 11.37 85.61
N HIS A 5 -49.82 10.44 85.23
CA HIS A 5 -50.20 10.11 83.85
C HIS A 5 -51.00 11.24 83.16
N SER A 6 -50.90 11.41 81.84
CA SER A 6 -51.96 11.07 80.85
C SER A 6 -51.83 11.74 79.46
N SER A 7 -51.95 10.89 78.43
CA SER A 7 -52.64 11.04 77.13
C SER A 7 -52.51 12.30 76.25
N ARG A 8 -52.17 12.09 74.95
CA ARG A 8 -53.10 12.32 73.82
C ARG A 8 -52.58 11.79 72.48
N SER A 9 -53.54 11.34 71.67
CA SER A 9 -53.46 10.65 70.38
C SER A 9 -53.56 11.57 69.16
N SER A 10 -52.79 11.24 68.12
CA SER A 10 -53.06 11.27 66.65
C SER A 10 -53.66 12.50 65.94
N SER A 11 -52.94 13.03 64.94
CA SER A 11 -53.27 13.03 63.47
C SER A 11 -52.33 14.01 62.69
N PRO A 12 -52.25 13.98 61.34
CA PRO A 12 -51.31 13.19 60.55
C PRO A 12 -50.20 14.03 59.87
N ALA A 13 -49.04 13.42 59.67
CA ALA A 13 -47.95 14.00 58.88
C ALA A 13 -48.24 13.87 57.38
N SER A 14 -48.07 14.98 56.69
CA SER A 14 -48.20 15.14 55.23
C SER A 14 -47.16 14.33 54.46
N ASP A 15 -47.61 13.67 53.40
CA ASP A 15 -46.83 13.09 52.30
C ASP A 15 -45.75 14.06 51.79
N ARG A 16 -44.48 13.73 52.03
CA ARG A 16 -43.35 13.99 51.11
C ARG A 16 -42.25 12.98 51.39
N ASP A 17 -42.13 11.97 50.54
CA ASP A 17 -40.84 11.41 50.14
C ASP A 17 -40.99 10.62 48.84
N SER A 18 -40.66 11.27 47.73
CA SER A 18 -40.29 10.61 46.47
C SER A 18 -38.77 10.62 46.37
N PRO A 19 -38.09 9.51 46.07
CA PRO A 19 -36.63 9.45 46.07
C PRO A 19 -36.07 10.32 44.94
N ALA A 20 -35.18 11.24 45.31
CA ALA A 20 -34.48 12.12 44.40
C ALA A 20 -33.69 11.33 43.34
N THR A 21 -34.12 11.42 42.08
CA THR A 21 -33.36 10.96 40.92
C THR A 21 -32.02 11.70 40.86
N LYS A 22 -30.90 10.99 41.12
CA LYS A 22 -29.56 11.50 40.80
C LYS A 22 -29.53 11.88 39.32
N LYS A 23 -29.26 13.14 39.00
CA LYS A 23 -29.11 13.60 37.61
C LYS A 23 -27.91 12.90 36.98
N LEU A 24 -28.14 12.15 35.90
CA LEU A 24 -27.09 11.48 35.13
C LEU A 24 -26.13 12.54 34.51
N PRO A 25 -24.81 12.32 34.51
CA PRO A 25 -23.85 13.25 33.90
C PRO A 25 -23.79 13.10 32.36
N HIS A 26 -24.71 13.75 31.65
CA HIS A 26 -24.83 13.69 30.18
C HIS A 26 -25.27 15.04 29.59
N THR A 27 -25.11 15.21 28.27
CA THR A 27 -25.71 16.33 27.53
C THR A 27 -26.87 15.82 26.68
N VAL A 28 -28.05 16.44 26.80
CA VAL A 28 -29.26 16.08 26.04
C VAL A 28 -29.41 16.97 24.82
N HIS A 29 -29.64 16.37 23.66
CA HIS A 29 -30.02 17.07 22.43
C HIS A 29 -31.31 16.49 21.83
N LYS A 30 -32.09 17.34 21.14
CA LYS A 30 -33.18 16.92 20.26
C LYS A 30 -32.81 17.23 18.82
N ILE A 31 -32.85 16.23 17.95
CA ILE A 31 -32.44 16.36 16.54
C ILE A 31 -33.58 15.94 15.63
N HIS A 32 -33.78 16.73 14.56
CA HIS A 32 -34.78 16.46 13.52
C HIS A 32 -34.12 15.81 12.29
N VAL A 33 -34.87 14.92 11.64
CA VAL A 33 -34.46 14.27 10.39
C VAL A 33 -34.69 15.23 9.22
N ASN A 34 -33.67 15.39 8.38
CA ASN A 34 -33.74 16.21 7.16
C ASN A 34 -33.28 15.44 5.91
N SER A 35 -33.16 14.11 6.00
CA SER A 35 -32.65 13.25 4.93
C SER A 35 -33.69 12.92 3.86
N PHE A 36 -34.97 13.00 4.19
CA PHE A 36 -36.10 12.69 3.30
C PHE A 36 -37.41 13.29 3.81
N ASP A 37 -38.40 13.40 2.93
CA ASP A 37 -39.71 14.01 3.21
C ASP A 37 -40.68 13.05 3.93
N ILE A 38 -40.25 12.50 5.07
CA ILE A 38 -41.10 11.74 5.99
C ILE A 38 -41.08 12.45 7.34
N HIS A 39 -42.27 12.70 7.91
CA HIS A 39 -42.36 13.29 9.25
C HIS A 39 -41.89 12.28 10.30
N THR A 40 -40.72 12.55 10.88
CA THR A 40 -40.15 11.75 11.97
C THR A 40 -40.11 12.58 13.26
N PRO A 41 -40.58 12.06 14.40
CA PRO A 41 -40.40 12.70 15.70
C PRO A 41 -38.91 12.97 15.98
N PRO A 42 -38.59 14.05 16.72
CA PRO A 42 -37.21 14.28 17.14
C PRO A 42 -36.76 13.19 18.11
N PHE A 43 -35.54 12.69 17.93
CA PHE A 43 -34.94 11.71 18.83
C PHE A 43 -34.11 12.40 19.92
N GLU A 44 -34.07 11.76 21.10
CA GLU A 44 -33.29 12.21 22.25
C GLU A 44 -31.88 11.64 22.19
N VAL A 45 -30.86 12.49 22.32
CA VAL A 45 -29.46 12.09 22.24
C VAL A 45 -28.75 12.38 23.55
N HIS A 46 -28.17 11.35 24.16
CA HIS A 46 -27.30 11.46 25.33
C HIS A 46 -25.85 11.31 24.89
N VAL A 47 -25.02 12.32 25.18
CA VAL A 47 -23.57 12.25 24.94
C VAL A 47 -22.85 12.06 26.27
N VAL A 48 -22.05 10.99 26.37
CA VAL A 48 -21.28 10.64 27.58
C VAL A 48 -19.93 10.04 27.20
N ALA A 49 -18.92 10.26 28.05
CA ALA A 49 -17.61 9.64 27.88
C ALA A 49 -17.55 8.27 28.56
N ASP A 50 -16.82 7.33 27.96
CA ASP A 50 -16.69 5.96 28.49
C ASP A 50 -16.00 5.88 29.86
N ASP A 51 -15.28 6.92 30.27
CA ASP A 51 -14.71 7.07 31.62
C ASP A 51 -15.69 7.67 32.64
N LYS A 52 -16.85 8.16 32.19
CA LYS A 52 -17.90 8.80 33.02
C LYS A 52 -19.27 8.14 32.90
N VAL A 53 -19.38 7.15 32.02
CA VAL A 53 -20.63 6.43 31.77
C VAL A 53 -21.00 5.58 32.97
N LEU A 54 -22.24 5.73 33.41
CA LEU A 54 -22.86 4.91 34.44
C LEU A 54 -23.80 3.84 33.81
N PRO A 55 -24.04 2.69 34.45
CA PRO A 55 -24.93 1.63 33.94
C PRO A 55 -26.32 2.12 33.50
N GLU A 56 -26.85 3.15 34.17
CA GLU A 56 -28.16 3.74 33.88
C GLU A 56 -28.24 4.35 32.48
N HIS A 57 -27.12 4.78 31.87
CA HIS A 57 -27.15 5.26 30.48
C HIS A 57 -27.42 4.14 29.50
N LEU A 58 -26.91 2.93 29.77
CA LEU A 58 -27.18 1.77 28.93
C LEU A 58 -28.61 1.28 29.14
N ASN A 59 -29.10 1.28 30.39
CA ASN A 59 -30.48 0.95 30.71
C ASN A 59 -31.46 1.95 30.06
N TRP A 60 -31.11 3.24 30.03
CA TRP A 60 -31.88 4.25 29.31
C TRP A 60 -31.96 3.96 27.80
N LEU A 61 -30.86 3.50 27.20
CA LEU A 61 -30.86 3.15 25.78
C LEU A 61 -31.68 1.90 25.48
N ILE A 62 -31.54 0.84 26.28
CA ILE A 62 -31.95 -0.53 25.91
C ILE A 62 -33.19 -1.03 26.67
N ASP A 63 -33.74 -0.28 27.63
CA ASP A 63 -34.92 -0.67 28.43
C ASP A 63 -34.90 -2.15 28.85
N THR A 64 -34.30 -2.42 30.01
CA THR A 64 -34.05 -3.77 30.54
C THR A 64 -35.32 -4.54 30.95
N THR A 65 -36.51 -4.07 30.57
CA THR A 65 -37.79 -4.80 30.66
C THR A 65 -37.98 -5.69 29.42
N ASP A 66 -39.04 -6.51 29.35
CA ASP A 66 -39.35 -7.43 28.21
C ASP A 66 -39.44 -6.73 26.81
N ASN A 67 -39.26 -5.41 26.75
CA ASN A 67 -39.27 -4.56 25.55
C ASN A 67 -37.86 -4.17 25.05
N SER A 68 -36.80 -4.93 25.37
CA SER A 68 -35.46 -4.64 24.85
C SER A 68 -35.46 -4.57 23.31
N PRO A 69 -34.76 -3.59 22.71
CA PRO A 69 -34.77 -3.37 21.26
C PRO A 69 -34.22 -4.59 20.53
N ARG A 70 -35.01 -5.13 19.59
CA ARG A 70 -34.59 -6.25 18.73
C ARG A 70 -33.50 -5.85 17.72
N SER A 71 -33.32 -4.55 17.51
CA SER A 71 -32.33 -3.99 16.61
C SER A 71 -31.78 -2.66 17.13
N VAL A 72 -30.51 -2.40 16.83
CA VAL A 72 -29.89 -1.10 17.04
C VAL A 72 -29.11 -0.68 15.79
N GLY A 73 -29.12 0.61 15.49
CA GLY A 73 -28.24 1.20 14.49
C GLY A 73 -26.97 1.74 15.13
N ILE A 74 -25.80 1.50 14.55
CA ILE A 74 -24.54 2.06 15.06
C ILE A 74 -23.80 2.88 13.99
N ALA A 75 -23.06 3.89 14.43
CA ALA A 75 -22.18 4.67 13.56
C ALA A 75 -20.95 5.19 14.31
N PRO A 76 -19.77 5.22 13.67
CA PRO A 76 -18.56 5.79 14.25
C PRO A 76 -18.48 7.30 14.00
N ALA A 77 -17.74 8.00 14.84
CA ALA A 77 -17.08 9.23 14.43
C ALA A 77 -15.61 9.18 14.82
N TYR A 78 -14.85 10.09 14.22
CA TYR A 78 -13.41 10.05 14.23
C TYR A 78 -12.78 11.33 14.76
N THR A 79 -11.55 11.22 15.26
CA THR A 79 -10.72 12.39 15.61
C THR A 79 -10.47 13.28 14.39
N LYS A 80 -10.20 14.57 14.60
CA LYS A 80 -9.90 15.49 13.50
C LYS A 80 -8.56 15.17 12.83
N ASP A 81 -7.56 14.81 13.64
CA ASP A 81 -6.17 14.70 13.18
C ASP A 81 -5.80 13.26 12.78
N SER A 82 -6.03 12.27 13.66
CA SER A 82 -5.73 10.85 13.38
C SER A 82 -6.87 10.08 12.70
N LYS A 83 -8.05 10.70 12.60
CA LYS A 83 -9.32 10.09 12.14
C LYS A 83 -9.54 8.67 12.68
N VAL A 84 -9.07 8.33 13.89
CA VAL A 84 -9.34 7.04 14.57
C VAL A 84 -10.73 7.10 15.20
N VAL A 85 -11.42 5.96 15.32
CA VAL A 85 -12.74 5.95 15.95
C VAL A 85 -12.58 6.52 17.36
N ASN A 86 -13.28 7.62 17.64
CA ASN A 86 -13.23 8.31 18.93
C ASN A 86 -14.62 8.50 19.54
N ALA A 87 -15.67 8.19 18.79
CA ALA A 87 -17.01 8.10 19.30
C ALA A 87 -17.79 7.01 18.58
N LEU A 88 -18.72 6.39 19.30
CA LEU A 88 -19.66 5.41 18.79
C LEU A 88 -21.07 5.86 19.18
N ALA A 89 -21.92 6.08 18.18
CA ALA A 89 -23.35 6.28 18.40
C ALA A 89 -24.09 4.95 18.27
N ILE A 90 -25.02 4.71 19.18
CA ILE A 90 -25.92 3.56 19.20
C ILE A 90 -27.34 4.10 19.29
N SER A 91 -28.16 3.75 18.30
CA SER A 91 -29.51 4.25 18.12
C SER A 91 -30.54 3.13 18.23
N THR A 92 -31.59 3.41 18.98
CA THR A 92 -32.90 2.75 18.84
C THR A 92 -33.80 3.67 18.00
N ASP A 93 -35.13 3.45 18.02
CA ASP A 93 -36.08 4.26 17.26
C ASP A 93 -36.16 5.72 17.74
N THR A 94 -36.05 5.92 19.06
CA THR A 94 -36.29 7.24 19.70
C THR A 94 -35.14 7.73 20.56
N ARG A 95 -34.20 6.85 20.93
CA ARG A 95 -33.10 7.15 21.85
C ARG A 95 -31.76 6.86 21.20
N ILE A 96 -30.80 7.76 21.37
CA ILE A 96 -29.43 7.62 20.87
C ILE A 96 -28.45 7.88 22.00
N LEU A 97 -27.57 6.91 22.25
CA LEU A 97 -26.44 7.06 23.15
C LEU A 97 -25.18 7.24 22.32
N ILE A 98 -24.47 8.35 22.54
CA ILE A 98 -23.16 8.61 21.94
C ILE A 98 -22.10 8.46 23.02
N LEU A 99 -21.21 7.50 22.82
CA LEU A 99 -20.08 7.20 23.67
C LEU A 99 -18.83 7.83 23.07
N THR A 100 -18.20 8.80 23.74
CA THR A 100 -16.83 9.18 23.38
C THR A 100 -15.87 8.15 23.96
N LEU A 101 -15.08 7.54 23.08
CA LEU A 101 -14.23 6.41 23.41
C LEU A 101 -12.82 6.88 23.76
N THR A 102 -12.37 6.55 24.97
CA THR A 102 -11.01 6.86 25.42
C THR A 102 -9.99 6.00 24.67
N ASN A 103 -8.93 6.61 24.14
CA ASN A 103 -7.82 5.85 23.57
C ASN A 103 -6.93 5.28 24.69
N LEU A 104 -7.18 4.01 25.05
CA LEU A 104 -6.41 3.31 26.08
C LEU A 104 -4.97 2.97 25.64
N LYS A 105 -4.66 3.01 24.34
CA LYS A 105 -3.30 2.78 23.82
C LYS A 105 -2.40 4.01 23.91
N ALA A 106 -2.88 5.14 24.41
CA ALA A 106 -2.07 6.35 24.57
C ALA A 106 -1.00 6.17 25.68
N PRO A 107 0.20 6.76 25.57
CA PRO A 107 1.33 6.51 26.49
C PRO A 107 1.05 6.83 27.97
N ARG A 108 0.07 7.70 28.25
CA ARG A 108 -0.35 8.10 29.60
C ARG A 108 -1.87 8.35 29.62
N PRO A 109 -2.71 7.33 29.80
CA PRO A 109 -4.16 7.52 29.92
C PRO A 109 -4.46 8.29 31.21
N ARG A 110 -5.16 9.43 31.12
CA ARG A 110 -5.59 10.25 32.27
C ARG A 110 -6.89 9.74 32.92
N THR A 111 -7.29 8.51 32.62
CA THR A 111 -8.59 7.92 32.98
C THR A 111 -8.40 6.62 33.75
N ASN A 112 -9.46 6.18 34.44
CA ASN A 112 -9.47 4.88 35.11
C ASN A 112 -9.61 3.77 34.07
N VAL A 113 -8.50 3.14 33.68
CA VAL A 113 -8.44 2.09 32.65
C VAL A 113 -9.36 0.91 33.00
N ALA A 114 -9.33 0.44 34.25
CA ALA A 114 -10.14 -0.69 34.71
C ALA A 114 -11.65 -0.40 34.62
N TRP A 115 -12.05 0.85 34.88
CA TRP A 115 -13.43 1.30 34.69
C TRP A 115 -13.84 1.23 33.21
N VAL A 116 -13.05 1.82 32.33
CA VAL A 116 -13.33 1.85 30.88
C VAL A 116 -13.42 0.44 30.31
N GLU A 117 -12.48 -0.44 30.66
CA GLU A 117 -12.50 -1.85 30.25
C GLU A 117 -13.72 -2.60 30.83
N GLY A 118 -14.08 -2.34 32.09
CA GLY A 118 -15.28 -2.88 32.72
C GLY A 118 -16.55 -2.49 31.98
N PHE A 119 -16.70 -1.20 31.66
CA PHE A 119 -17.83 -0.71 30.89
C PHE A 119 -17.87 -1.30 29.47
N ARG A 120 -16.74 -1.36 28.76
CA ARG A 120 -16.69 -1.94 27.41
C ARG A 120 -17.07 -3.42 27.40
N ARG A 121 -16.67 -4.19 28.41
CA ARG A 121 -17.15 -5.58 28.59
C ARG A 121 -18.67 -5.62 28.77
N HIS A 122 -19.22 -4.71 29.55
CA HIS A 122 -20.66 -4.60 29.76
C HIS A 122 -21.41 -4.22 28.46
N LEU A 123 -20.90 -3.24 27.70
CA LEU A 123 -21.41 -2.83 26.39
C LEU A 123 -21.40 -3.97 25.37
N ASN A 124 -20.29 -4.72 25.28
CA ASN A 124 -20.22 -5.92 24.44
C ASN A 124 -21.30 -6.92 24.87
N ALA A 125 -21.39 -7.27 26.16
CA ALA A 125 -22.29 -8.32 26.62
C ALA A 125 -23.78 -7.99 26.38
N HIS A 126 -24.19 -6.75 26.61
CA HIS A 126 -25.61 -6.36 26.59
C HIS A 126 -26.07 -5.77 25.26
N VAL A 127 -25.14 -5.35 24.39
CA VAL A 127 -25.46 -4.70 23.10
C VAL A 127 -24.75 -5.36 21.94
N LEU A 128 -23.42 -5.21 21.86
CA LEU A 128 -22.69 -5.52 20.63
C LEU A 128 -22.54 -7.03 20.37
N CYS A 129 -22.66 -7.84 21.42
CA CYS A 129 -22.59 -9.30 21.39
C CYS A 129 -23.85 -9.95 21.98
N ASN A 130 -24.94 -9.20 22.16
CA ASN A 130 -26.19 -9.75 22.66
C ASN A 130 -26.90 -10.50 21.52
N PRO A 131 -27.17 -11.82 21.65
CA PRO A 131 -27.77 -12.61 20.58
C PRO A 131 -29.22 -12.19 20.25
N HIS A 132 -29.87 -11.41 21.10
CA HIS A 132 -31.23 -10.92 20.88
C HIS A 132 -31.29 -9.55 20.19
N ILE A 133 -30.14 -8.91 19.95
CA ILE A 133 -30.06 -7.58 19.34
C ILE A 133 -29.31 -7.68 18.02
N THR A 134 -29.98 -7.37 16.91
CA THR A 134 -29.31 -7.18 15.63
C THR A 134 -28.66 -5.81 15.55
N ILE A 135 -27.42 -5.74 15.07
CA ILE A 135 -26.67 -4.48 14.93
C ILE A 135 -26.63 -4.11 13.45
N TYR A 136 -27.14 -2.93 13.10
CA TYR A 136 -27.12 -2.43 11.73
C TYR A 136 -26.15 -1.26 11.61
N ALA A 137 -25.31 -1.27 10.58
CA ALA A 137 -24.48 -0.11 10.24
C ALA A 137 -24.19 -0.03 8.75
N PHE A 138 -23.87 1.19 8.31
CA PHE A 138 -23.17 1.41 7.05
C PHE A 138 -21.68 1.15 7.27
N ASP A 139 -21.03 0.50 6.30
CA ASP A 139 -19.63 0.10 6.34
C ASP A 139 -19.25 -0.68 7.61
N LEU A 140 -20.09 -1.65 8.00
CA LEU A 140 -19.96 -2.35 9.28
C LEU A 140 -18.68 -3.20 9.37
N GLY A 141 -18.22 -3.78 8.26
CA GLY A 141 -17.00 -4.58 8.22
C GLY A 141 -15.77 -3.79 8.73
N PRO A 142 -15.38 -2.69 8.07
CA PRO A 142 -14.32 -1.80 8.55
C PRO A 142 -14.57 -1.24 9.96
N LEU A 143 -15.82 -0.91 10.32
CA LEU A 143 -16.16 -0.43 11.65
C LEU A 143 -15.88 -1.48 12.73
N ALA A 144 -16.35 -2.71 12.55
CA ALA A 144 -16.15 -3.81 13.50
C ALA A 144 -14.67 -4.08 13.73
N MET A 145 -13.85 -4.00 12.68
CA MET A 145 -12.39 -4.14 12.79
C MET A 145 -11.74 -3.01 13.57
N GLN A 146 -12.16 -1.75 13.37
CA GLN A 146 -11.64 -0.63 14.15
C GLN A 146 -12.07 -0.68 15.61
N LEU A 147 -13.32 -1.07 15.89
CA LEU A 147 -13.83 -1.27 17.24
C LEU A 147 -13.04 -2.33 18.00
N TYR A 148 -12.70 -3.44 17.34
CA TYR A 148 -11.83 -4.46 17.92
C TYR A 148 -10.40 -3.94 18.10
N HIS A 149 -9.78 -3.46 17.02
CA HIS A 149 -8.37 -3.06 17.03
C HIS A 149 -8.05 -1.98 18.06
N LEU A 150 -8.90 -0.96 18.18
CA LEU A 150 -8.66 0.20 19.03
C LEU A 150 -9.28 0.07 20.43
N HIS A 151 -10.40 -0.65 20.55
CA HIS A 151 -11.21 -0.63 21.76
C HIS A 151 -11.53 -2.01 22.35
N ASN A 152 -11.09 -3.10 21.72
CA ASN A 152 -11.41 -4.48 22.11
C ASN A 152 -12.93 -4.74 22.19
N LEU A 153 -13.71 -4.07 21.31
CA LEU A 153 -15.15 -4.24 21.18
C LEU A 153 -15.46 -5.24 20.05
N HIS A 154 -16.35 -6.18 20.31
CA HIS A 154 -16.72 -7.26 19.39
C HIS A 154 -18.14 -7.05 18.87
N VAL A 155 -18.45 -7.62 17.70
CA VAL A 155 -19.77 -7.55 17.05
C VAL A 155 -20.17 -8.96 16.64
N THR A 156 -21.31 -9.49 17.10
CA THR A 156 -21.72 -10.88 16.78
C THR A 156 -22.95 -11.02 15.87
N GLU A 157 -23.89 -10.08 15.95
CA GLU A 157 -25.15 -10.08 15.17
C GLU A 157 -25.21 -8.88 14.21
N GLY A 158 -24.07 -8.58 13.59
CA GLY A 158 -23.91 -7.40 12.74
C GLY A 158 -24.41 -7.59 11.31
N VAL A 159 -25.15 -6.61 10.78
CA VAL A 159 -25.56 -6.53 9.38
C VAL A 159 -25.01 -5.26 8.75
N ASP A 160 -24.20 -5.44 7.70
CA ASP A 160 -23.77 -4.34 6.84
C ASP A 160 -24.89 -3.98 5.85
N ILE A 161 -25.46 -2.77 6.00
CA ILE A 161 -26.64 -2.34 5.24
C ILE A 161 -26.37 -2.34 3.74
N GLN A 162 -25.22 -1.84 3.31
CA GLN A 162 -24.87 -1.77 1.88
C GLN A 162 -24.73 -3.16 1.25
N SER A 163 -24.33 -4.18 2.02
CA SER A 163 -24.20 -5.56 1.54
C SER A 163 -25.54 -6.28 1.35
N ALA A 164 -26.60 -5.79 1.98
CA ALA A 164 -27.94 -6.39 1.87
C ALA A 164 -28.63 -6.07 0.53
N PHE A 165 -28.14 -5.06 -0.20
CA PHE A 165 -28.77 -4.60 -1.44
C PHE A 165 -27.95 -4.99 -2.68
N PRO A 166 -28.60 -5.32 -3.82
CA PRO A 166 -27.95 -5.68 -5.07
C PRO A 166 -27.48 -4.44 -5.86
N LEU A 167 -26.80 -3.50 -5.21
CA LEU A 167 -26.35 -2.25 -5.80
C LEU A 167 -24.91 -2.34 -6.32
N LYS A 168 -24.66 -1.79 -7.52
CA LYS A 168 -23.29 -1.63 -8.04
C LYS A 168 -22.48 -0.62 -7.22
N THR A 169 -23.11 0.49 -6.83
CA THR A 169 -22.51 1.52 -5.99
C THR A 169 -22.94 1.29 -4.55
N ARG A 170 -22.01 0.89 -3.69
CA ARG A 170 -22.24 0.69 -2.26
C ARG A 170 -22.14 2.01 -1.49
N SER A 171 -22.76 3.10 -1.94
CA SER A 171 -22.79 4.34 -1.14
C SER A 171 -23.98 4.33 -0.16
N PRO A 172 -23.86 5.01 1.01
CA PRO A 172 -24.99 5.17 1.93
C PRO A 172 -26.20 5.84 1.28
N SER A 173 -26.00 6.89 0.47
CA SER A 173 -27.08 7.59 -0.25
C SER A 173 -27.82 6.70 -1.24
N ALA A 174 -27.10 5.89 -2.04
CA ALA A 174 -27.72 4.93 -2.94
C ALA A 174 -28.51 3.85 -2.20
N SER A 175 -27.98 3.37 -1.07
CA SER A 175 -28.61 2.35 -0.23
C SER A 175 -29.90 2.86 0.43
N ILE A 176 -29.88 4.08 0.97
CA ILE A 176 -31.07 4.72 1.57
C ILE A 176 -32.13 5.00 0.51
N LYS A 177 -31.74 5.48 -0.68
CA LYS A 177 -32.66 5.70 -1.80
C LYS A 177 -33.31 4.39 -2.27
N PHE A 178 -32.51 3.33 -2.40
CA PHE A 178 -33.02 2.00 -2.74
C PHE A 178 -34.00 1.49 -1.69
N ALA A 179 -33.68 1.65 -0.41
CA ALA A 179 -34.52 1.24 0.72
C ALA A 179 -35.88 1.94 0.76
N LEU A 180 -35.91 3.24 0.46
CA LEU A 180 -37.12 4.07 0.52
C LEU A 180 -37.97 4.01 -0.75
N GLY A 181 -37.41 3.54 -1.87
CA GLY A 181 -38.08 3.51 -3.17
C GLY A 181 -38.40 4.90 -3.73
N ASP A 182 -39.16 4.92 -4.82
CA ASP A 182 -39.48 6.16 -5.56
C ASP A 182 -40.61 6.99 -4.92
N THR A 183 -41.31 6.45 -3.91
CA THR A 183 -42.47 7.09 -3.27
C THR A 183 -42.07 8.21 -2.31
N THR A 184 -40.81 8.23 -1.87
CA THR A 184 -40.30 9.19 -0.89
C THR A 184 -39.23 10.05 -1.52
N LYS A 185 -39.37 11.38 -1.41
CA LYS A 185 -38.31 12.29 -1.85
C LYS A 185 -37.11 12.20 -0.91
N VAL A 186 -35.99 11.71 -1.43
CA VAL A 186 -34.72 11.60 -0.70
C VAL A 186 -33.82 12.80 -1.03
N HIS A 187 -33.33 13.48 0.01
CA HIS A 187 -32.40 14.60 -0.12
C HIS A 187 -30.96 14.07 -0.09
N GLU A 188 -30.50 13.53 -1.22
CA GLU A 188 -29.16 12.90 -1.36
C GLU A 188 -28.02 13.81 -0.87
N SER A 189 -28.10 15.13 -1.10
CA SER A 189 -27.10 16.09 -0.61
C SER A 189 -26.97 16.12 0.92
N ASN A 190 -28.08 15.99 1.64
CA ASN A 190 -28.08 16.01 3.11
C ASN A 190 -27.51 14.70 3.67
N ILE A 191 -27.80 13.58 3.00
CA ILE A 191 -27.21 12.29 3.32
C ILE A 191 -25.70 12.32 3.05
N ASP A 192 -25.29 12.76 1.87
CA ASP A 192 -23.88 12.83 1.50
C ASP A 192 -23.08 13.74 2.46
N VAL A 193 -23.64 14.88 2.89
CA VAL A 193 -23.00 15.73 3.92
C VAL A 193 -22.87 14.99 5.25
N THR A 194 -23.92 14.28 5.66
CA THR A 194 -23.96 13.52 6.92
C THR A 194 -22.94 12.38 6.94
N PHE A 195 -22.73 11.69 5.81
CA PHE A 195 -21.72 10.63 5.66
C PHE A 195 -20.32 11.14 5.24
N ARG A 196 -20.18 12.43 4.95
CA ARG A 196 -18.88 13.08 4.72
C ARG A 196 -18.30 13.67 6.00
N LEU A 197 -19.15 14.26 6.84
CA LEU A 197 -18.75 14.87 8.11
C LEU A 197 -18.61 13.81 9.20
N MET A 198 -17.48 13.12 9.17
CA MET A 198 -17.20 11.99 10.06
C MET A 198 -16.49 12.39 11.36
N THR A 199 -16.12 13.66 11.55
CA THR A 199 -15.50 14.15 12.79
C THR A 199 -16.54 14.43 13.88
N PHE A 200 -16.16 14.23 15.15
CA PHE A 200 -17.07 14.44 16.28
C PHE A 200 -16.76 15.70 17.09
N ASP A 201 -17.76 16.55 17.24
CA ASP A 201 -17.82 17.59 18.27
C ASP A 201 -18.96 17.21 19.24
N PRO A 202 -18.67 16.93 20.53
CA PRO A 202 -19.69 16.62 21.53
C PRO A 202 -20.80 17.67 21.65
N LYS A 203 -20.54 18.93 21.28
CA LYS A 203 -21.52 20.02 21.29
C LYS A 203 -22.43 20.01 20.05
N LYS A 204 -22.05 19.30 18.99
CA LYS A 204 -22.75 19.23 17.71
C LYS A 204 -22.90 17.78 17.24
N PRO A 205 -23.67 16.93 17.97
CA PRO A 205 -23.74 15.50 17.70
C PRO A 205 -24.58 15.11 16.46
N ALA A 206 -25.23 16.08 15.79
CA ALA A 206 -26.28 15.83 14.81
C ALA A 206 -25.90 14.84 13.70
N HIS A 207 -24.75 15.00 13.03
CA HIS A 207 -24.36 14.12 11.93
C HIS A 207 -24.02 12.69 12.39
N LEU A 208 -23.40 12.54 13.56
CA LEU A 208 -23.12 11.21 14.11
C LEU A 208 -24.42 10.51 14.52
N ALA A 209 -25.29 11.22 15.24
CA ALA A 209 -26.59 10.73 15.66
C ALA A 209 -27.46 10.30 14.47
N LEU A 210 -27.55 11.15 13.43
CA LEU A 210 -28.31 10.86 12.21
C LEU A 210 -27.79 9.62 11.48
N ARG A 211 -26.48 9.35 11.45
CA ARG A 211 -25.95 8.13 10.81
C ARG A 211 -26.39 6.86 11.53
N ALA A 212 -26.26 6.82 12.86
CA ALA A 212 -26.70 5.68 13.65
C ALA A 212 -28.23 5.50 13.54
N TRP A 213 -28.98 6.60 13.57
CA TRP A 213 -30.42 6.57 13.42
C TRP A 213 -30.86 6.10 12.04
N LEU A 214 -30.25 6.59 10.95
CA LEU A 214 -30.54 6.14 9.59
C LEU A 214 -30.27 4.64 9.43
N ALA A 215 -29.22 4.12 10.06
CA ALA A 215 -28.94 2.70 10.05
C ALA A 215 -30.05 1.88 10.74
N ASN A 216 -30.52 2.33 11.92
CA ASN A 216 -31.65 1.70 12.61
C ASN A 216 -32.95 1.82 11.81
N TYR A 217 -33.23 3.01 11.27
CA TYR A 217 -34.48 3.31 10.58
C TYR A 217 -34.63 2.48 9.30
N VAL A 218 -33.60 2.45 8.44
CA VAL A 218 -33.61 1.65 7.21
C VAL A 218 -33.82 0.17 7.53
N ALA A 219 -33.18 -0.33 8.58
CA ALA A 219 -33.29 -1.72 8.99
C ALA A 219 -34.69 -2.14 9.47
N ASN A 220 -35.48 -1.18 9.96
CA ASN A 220 -36.83 -1.41 10.49
C ASN A 220 -37.95 -1.07 9.49
N LEU A 221 -37.63 -0.76 8.23
CA LEU A 221 -38.64 -0.62 7.19
C LEU A 221 -39.28 -1.99 6.91
N ALA A 222 -40.59 -2.10 7.11
CA ALA A 222 -41.33 -3.36 6.94
C ALA A 222 -41.10 -4.03 5.57
N VAL A 223 -40.96 -3.24 4.50
CA VAL A 223 -40.68 -3.75 3.14
C VAL A 223 -39.32 -4.47 3.01
N LEU A 224 -38.41 -4.26 3.97
CA LEU A 224 -37.05 -4.81 3.95
C LEU A 224 -36.83 -5.93 4.98
N GLU A 225 -37.85 -6.34 5.73
CA GLU A 225 -37.74 -7.37 6.76
C GLU A 225 -37.09 -8.65 6.21
N ASP A 226 -37.61 -9.18 5.10
CA ASP A 226 -37.06 -10.35 4.40
C ASP A 226 -35.62 -10.14 3.90
N THR A 227 -35.31 -8.91 3.47
CA THR A 227 -34.00 -8.57 2.91
C THR A 227 -32.94 -8.63 4.02
N PHE A 228 -33.21 -8.02 5.16
CA PHE A 228 -32.29 -8.02 6.30
C PHE A 228 -32.29 -9.34 7.07
N TYR A 229 -33.41 -10.06 7.11
CA TYR A 229 -33.47 -11.41 7.67
C TYR A 229 -32.47 -12.35 6.97
N LYS A 230 -32.44 -12.31 5.63
CA LYS A 230 -31.53 -13.12 4.80
C LYS A 230 -30.10 -12.57 4.72
N ALA A 231 -29.85 -11.36 5.22
CA ALA A 231 -28.55 -10.72 5.12
C ALA A 231 -27.47 -11.48 5.94
N PRO A 232 -26.28 -11.72 5.38
CA PRO A 232 -25.20 -12.41 6.08
C PRO A 232 -24.70 -11.62 7.29
N ARG A 233 -24.54 -12.31 8.43
CA ARG A 233 -24.19 -11.71 9.72
C ARG A 233 -22.68 -11.68 9.96
N ILE A 234 -22.15 -10.52 10.33
CA ILE A 234 -20.79 -10.36 10.85
C ILE A 234 -20.74 -10.90 12.26
N ASN A 235 -19.79 -11.79 12.52
CA ASN A 235 -19.52 -12.29 13.87
C ASN A 235 -18.02 -12.37 14.17
N THR A 236 -17.52 -11.40 14.92
CA THR A 236 -16.08 -11.32 15.26
C THR A 236 -15.66 -12.35 16.32
N LYS A 237 -16.57 -12.94 17.09
CA LYS A 237 -16.24 -13.97 18.09
C LYS A 237 -16.03 -15.36 17.49
N LYS A 238 -16.31 -15.56 16.20
CA LYS A 238 -16.01 -16.83 15.50
C LYS A 238 -14.52 -17.01 15.18
N PHE A 239 -13.73 -15.95 15.30
CA PHE A 239 -12.31 -15.96 14.98
C PHE A 239 -11.45 -16.14 16.23
N THR A 240 -10.30 -16.78 16.08
CA THR A 240 -9.28 -16.76 17.13
C THR A 240 -8.73 -15.34 17.30
N LYS A 241 -8.08 -15.08 18.43
CA LYS A 241 -7.44 -13.78 18.69
C LYS A 241 -6.45 -13.41 17.58
N GLU A 242 -5.59 -14.34 17.19
CA GLU A 242 -4.59 -14.12 16.14
C GLU A 242 -5.22 -13.79 14.79
N GLN A 243 -6.27 -14.51 14.40
CA GLN A 243 -7.02 -14.25 13.16
C GLN A 243 -7.65 -12.86 13.16
N LEU A 244 -8.23 -12.45 14.29
CA LEU A 244 -8.90 -11.18 14.42
C LEU A 244 -7.90 -10.01 14.52
N ASP A 245 -6.76 -10.22 15.20
CA ASP A 245 -5.64 -9.27 15.24
C ASP A 245 -5.15 -8.99 13.82
N PHE A 246 -4.95 -10.04 13.01
CA PHE A 246 -4.57 -9.91 11.60
C PHE A 246 -5.61 -9.15 10.75
N LEU A 247 -6.90 -9.56 10.78
CA LEU A 247 -7.95 -8.89 10.00
C LEU A 247 -8.08 -7.42 10.40
N SER A 248 -8.01 -7.15 11.70
CA SER A 248 -8.21 -5.82 12.24
C SER A 248 -7.03 -4.89 11.92
N LYS A 249 -5.80 -5.38 11.99
CA LYS A 249 -4.59 -4.66 11.57
C LYS A 249 -4.62 -4.36 10.07
N THR A 250 -4.95 -5.36 9.25
CA THR A 250 -5.09 -5.19 7.79
C THR A 250 -6.13 -4.12 7.43
N ALA A 251 -7.30 -4.16 8.06
CA ALA A 251 -8.35 -3.14 7.86
C ALA A 251 -7.91 -1.76 8.35
N TYR A 252 -7.24 -1.71 9.51
CA TYR A 252 -6.79 -0.48 10.14
C TYR A 252 -5.76 0.23 9.27
N ASP A 253 -4.73 -0.47 8.78
CA ASP A 253 -3.67 0.09 7.96
C ASP A 253 -4.20 0.66 6.65
N SER A 254 -5.08 -0.09 5.97
CA SER A 254 -5.76 0.39 4.77
C SER A 254 -6.61 1.62 5.03
N TYR A 255 -7.31 1.67 6.17
CA TYR A 255 -8.07 2.84 6.56
C TYR A 255 -7.19 4.04 6.90
N GLN A 256 -6.01 3.85 7.51
CA GLN A 256 -5.08 4.94 7.79
C GLN A 256 -4.50 5.54 6.52
N LEU A 257 -4.06 4.69 5.58
CA LEU A 257 -3.51 5.12 4.29
C LEU A 257 -4.54 5.86 3.43
N ASP A 258 -5.77 5.39 3.39
CA ASP A 258 -6.83 6.07 2.64
C ASP A 258 -7.12 7.49 3.15
N LYS A 259 -6.82 7.79 4.42
CA LYS A 259 -6.96 9.16 4.96
C LYS A 259 -5.80 10.08 4.64
N MET A 260 -4.62 9.52 4.35
CA MET A 260 -3.46 10.31 3.94
C MET A 260 -3.64 10.87 2.53
N LYS A 261 -4.53 10.26 1.73
CA LYS A 261 -4.94 10.83 0.46
C LYS A 261 -5.55 12.21 0.72
N SER A 262 -4.96 13.22 0.08
CA SER A 262 -5.38 14.61 0.25
C SER A 262 -6.87 14.79 -0.08
N ASP A 263 -7.61 15.49 0.77
CA ASP A 263 -9.01 15.86 0.54
C ASP A 263 -9.14 16.91 -0.61
N THR A 264 -8.02 17.46 -1.09
CA THR A 264 -7.92 18.41 -2.19
C THR A 264 -6.79 18.03 -3.16
N VAL A 265 -7.12 17.87 -4.44
CA VAL A 265 -6.12 17.68 -5.51
C VAL A 265 -5.89 19.02 -6.20
N ASP A 266 -4.69 19.60 -6.03
CA ASP A 266 -4.26 20.76 -6.79
C ASP A 266 -3.88 20.33 -8.20
N ASN A 267 -4.59 20.87 -9.20
CA ASN A 267 -4.30 20.61 -10.60
C ASN A 267 -3.73 21.87 -11.24
N GLU A 268 -2.58 21.73 -11.91
CA GLU A 268 -2.11 22.74 -12.86
C GLU A 268 -3.03 22.74 -14.09
N VAL A 269 -3.66 23.89 -14.33
CA VAL A 269 -4.68 24.05 -15.37
C VAL A 269 -4.47 25.35 -16.14
N THR A 270 -4.66 25.29 -17.45
CA THR A 270 -4.85 26.48 -18.29
C THR A 270 -6.33 26.76 -18.48
N SER A 271 -6.69 28.04 -18.48
CA SER A 271 -8.06 28.47 -18.67
C SER A 271 -8.19 29.39 -19.88
N ARG A 272 -9.30 29.23 -20.61
CA ARG A 272 -9.66 30.07 -21.75
C ARG A 272 -11.12 30.48 -21.63
N TRP A 273 -11.36 31.79 -21.69
CA TRP A 273 -12.72 32.33 -21.72
C TRP A 273 -13.31 32.19 -23.12
N ASP A 274 -14.50 31.59 -23.22
CA ASP A 274 -15.28 31.53 -24.46
C ASP A 274 -16.34 32.64 -24.45
N ALA A 275 -16.07 33.71 -25.21
CA ALA A 275 -16.94 34.87 -25.32
C ALA A 275 -18.32 34.55 -25.94
N LYS A 276 -18.43 33.48 -26.76
CA LYS A 276 -19.70 33.08 -27.39
C LYS A 276 -20.59 32.30 -26.41
N THR A 277 -20.01 31.44 -25.59
CA THR A 277 -20.78 30.59 -24.65
C THR A 277 -20.86 31.14 -23.24
N LYS A 278 -20.17 32.25 -22.93
CA LYS A 278 -20.02 32.83 -21.58
C LYS A 278 -19.56 31.80 -20.54
N LYS A 279 -18.73 30.83 -20.97
CA LYS A 279 -18.22 29.74 -20.12
C LYS A 279 -16.71 29.77 -20.06
N LEU A 280 -16.19 29.29 -18.94
CA LEU A 280 -14.76 29.10 -18.74
C LEU A 280 -14.39 27.68 -19.16
N GLN A 281 -13.52 27.57 -20.17
CA GLN A 281 -12.95 26.30 -20.56
C GLN A 281 -11.64 26.10 -19.82
N VAL A 282 -11.51 24.98 -19.11
CA VAL A 282 -10.32 24.63 -18.35
C VAL A 282 -9.72 23.36 -18.92
N THR A 283 -8.40 23.35 -19.08
CA THR A 283 -7.62 22.23 -19.62
C THR A 283 -6.50 21.91 -18.63
N SER A 284 -6.37 20.64 -18.22
CA SER A 284 -5.28 20.24 -17.31
C SER A 284 -3.97 20.07 -18.07
N GLU A 285 -2.86 20.58 -17.51
CA GLU A 285 -1.53 20.50 -18.13
C GLU A 285 -0.78 19.24 -17.73
N ARG A 286 -0.89 18.78 -16.47
CA ARG A 286 -0.16 17.59 -15.98
C ARG A 286 -0.92 16.27 -16.10
N TYR A 287 -2.21 16.22 -15.75
CA TYR A 287 -2.93 14.94 -15.62
C TYR A 287 -4.01 14.80 -16.69
N GLN A 288 -3.74 13.97 -17.70
CA GLN A 288 -4.56 13.84 -18.90
C GLN A 288 -5.93 13.16 -18.68
N SER A 289 -6.21 12.65 -17.47
CA SER A 289 -7.43 11.88 -17.13
C SER A 289 -8.19 12.34 -15.88
N ARG A 290 -7.74 13.37 -15.14
CA ARG A 290 -8.24 13.65 -13.77
C ARG A 290 -9.32 14.72 -13.65
N VAL A 291 -9.91 15.19 -14.75
CA VAL A 291 -11.01 16.16 -14.67
C VAL A 291 -12.35 15.44 -14.52
N MET A 292 -12.79 15.23 -13.28
CA MET A 292 -14.07 14.58 -12.95
C MET A 292 -15.23 15.59 -13.00
N GLY A 293 -16.39 15.15 -13.51
CA GLY A 293 -17.61 15.96 -13.52
C GLY A 293 -18.27 16.01 -12.14
N GLY A 294 -18.28 17.16 -11.49
CA GLY A 294 -19.00 17.39 -10.23
C GLY A 294 -20.47 17.78 -10.45
N SER A 295 -21.33 17.43 -9.49
CA SER A 295 -22.79 17.66 -9.51
C SER A 295 -23.20 19.13 -9.50
N ASN A 296 -22.30 20.06 -9.19
CA ASN A 296 -22.56 21.50 -9.27
C ASN A 296 -21.38 22.21 -9.93
N GLN A 297 -21.39 22.30 -11.28
CA GLN A 297 -20.70 23.31 -12.14
C GLN A 297 -19.90 22.77 -13.35
N ALA A 298 -19.80 21.46 -13.61
CA ALA A 298 -19.19 20.94 -14.85
C ALA A 298 -20.27 20.62 -15.90
N SER A 299 -20.34 21.37 -17.01
CA SER A 299 -21.38 21.19 -18.03
C SER A 299 -21.08 20.11 -19.07
N ARG A 300 -19.80 19.75 -19.25
CA ARG A 300 -19.36 18.64 -20.11
C ARG A 300 -17.86 18.39 -19.90
N VAL A 301 -17.46 17.13 -19.78
CA VAL A 301 -16.06 16.69 -19.74
C VAL A 301 -15.77 15.94 -21.05
N GLN A 302 -14.72 16.34 -21.77
CA GLN A 302 -14.24 15.65 -22.97
C GLN A 302 -12.72 15.54 -22.92
N GLY A 303 -12.22 14.37 -22.48
CA GLY A 303 -10.78 14.10 -22.43
C GLY A 303 -10.01 15.13 -21.61
N ARG A 304 -9.14 15.90 -22.28
CA ARG A 304 -8.20 16.88 -21.69
C ARG A 304 -8.85 18.19 -21.20
N SER A 305 -10.11 18.46 -21.56
CA SER A 305 -10.78 19.72 -21.26
C SER A 305 -12.13 19.51 -20.58
N ALA A 306 -12.44 20.35 -19.60
CA ALA A 306 -13.78 20.49 -19.04
C ALA A 306 -14.29 21.92 -19.17
N LYS A 307 -15.60 22.05 -19.41
CA LYS A 307 -16.28 23.36 -19.41
C LYS A 307 -16.99 23.57 -18.08
N LEU A 308 -16.47 24.52 -17.30
CA LEU A 308 -17.02 24.90 -16.01
C LEU A 308 -17.98 26.09 -16.17
N VAL A 309 -19.07 26.04 -15.41
CA VAL A 309 -20.04 27.13 -15.25
C VAL A 309 -19.72 27.78 -13.91
N THR A 310 -19.18 29.00 -13.93
CA THR A 310 -18.87 29.70 -12.70
C THR A 310 -20.08 30.52 -12.23
N PRO A 311 -20.34 30.60 -10.92
CA PRO A 311 -21.48 31.36 -10.39
C PRO A 311 -21.30 32.88 -10.56
N SER A 312 -20.10 33.34 -10.90
CA SER A 312 -19.76 34.74 -11.13
C SER A 312 -18.95 34.93 -12.42
N ASN A 313 -18.95 36.15 -12.98
CA ASN A 313 -18.20 36.49 -14.17
C ASN A 313 -16.70 36.56 -13.85
N LEU A 314 -15.90 35.72 -14.51
CA LEU A 314 -14.45 35.63 -14.35
C LEU A 314 -13.67 36.26 -15.51
N HIS A 315 -14.35 37.00 -16.40
CA HIS A 315 -13.69 37.68 -17.51
C HIS A 315 -12.58 38.64 -17.02
N GLY A 316 -11.37 38.49 -17.57
CA GLY A 316 -10.21 39.30 -17.19
C GLY A 316 -9.51 38.92 -15.87
N LYS A 317 -9.94 37.84 -15.20
CA LYS A 317 -9.29 37.33 -13.98
C LYS A 317 -8.35 36.18 -14.28
N THR A 318 -7.19 36.16 -13.63
CA THR A 318 -6.22 35.04 -13.69
C THR A 318 -6.58 34.00 -12.63
N ILE A 319 -6.72 32.74 -13.03
CA ILE A 319 -6.87 31.62 -12.10
C ILE A 319 -5.49 31.28 -11.56
N LEU A 320 -5.31 31.39 -10.24
CA LEU A 320 -4.04 31.07 -9.57
C LEU A 320 -3.88 29.59 -9.27
N SER A 321 -4.97 28.91 -8.91
CA SER A 321 -5.01 27.47 -8.68
C SER A 321 -6.43 26.93 -8.82
N MET A 322 -6.55 25.64 -9.10
CA MET A 322 -7.83 24.92 -9.05
C MET A 322 -7.66 23.64 -8.25
N SER A 323 -8.46 23.51 -7.19
CA SER A 323 -8.56 22.31 -6.38
C SER A 323 -9.93 21.65 -6.58
N SER A 324 -9.93 20.34 -6.82
CA SER A 324 -11.16 19.56 -6.78
C SER A 324 -11.32 18.96 -5.38
N GLY A 325 -12.39 19.33 -4.67
CA GLY A 325 -12.71 18.82 -3.33
C GLY A 325 -13.35 17.43 -3.31
N GLN A 326 -12.99 16.55 -4.25
CA GLN A 326 -13.40 15.15 -4.22
C GLN A 326 -12.23 14.32 -3.71
N ARG A 327 -12.43 13.69 -2.55
CA ARG A 327 -11.58 12.60 -2.05
C ARG A 327 -11.53 11.52 -3.13
N ASP A 328 -10.33 11.02 -3.42
CA ASP A 328 -10.16 9.94 -4.38
C ASP A 328 -11.04 8.74 -3.97
N LEU A 329 -11.74 8.16 -4.94
CA LEU A 329 -12.49 6.93 -4.71
C LEU A 329 -11.51 5.81 -4.31
N PRO A 330 -11.94 4.82 -3.50
CA PRO A 330 -11.11 3.66 -3.22
C PRO A 330 -10.62 3.03 -4.52
N THR A 331 -9.33 2.68 -4.53
CA THR A 331 -8.75 1.89 -5.61
C THR A 331 -9.42 0.52 -5.68
N GLN A 332 -9.31 -0.15 -6.84
CA GLN A 332 -9.85 -1.50 -7.00
C GLN A 332 -9.24 -2.49 -5.99
N ALA A 333 -7.95 -2.30 -5.64
CA ALA A 333 -7.27 -3.11 -4.63
C ALA A 333 -7.89 -2.94 -3.23
N GLU A 334 -8.12 -1.68 -2.81
CA GLU A 334 -8.75 -1.38 -1.52
C GLU A 334 -10.19 -1.91 -1.46
N ALA A 335 -10.95 -1.75 -2.55
CA ALA A 335 -12.32 -2.27 -2.64
C ALA A 335 -12.36 -3.80 -2.59
N ALA A 336 -11.46 -4.48 -3.29
CA ALA A 336 -11.34 -5.94 -3.27
C ALA A 336 -10.97 -6.46 -1.87
N GLN A 337 -10.02 -5.81 -1.20
CA GLN A 337 -9.61 -6.15 0.16
C GLN A 337 -10.76 -5.95 1.15
N ALA A 338 -11.46 -4.81 1.11
CA ALA A 338 -12.62 -4.55 1.95
C ALA A 338 -13.75 -5.57 1.74
N SER A 339 -13.98 -5.98 0.49
CA SER A 339 -14.98 -7.01 0.17
C SER A 339 -14.58 -8.38 0.73
N ILE A 340 -13.32 -8.79 0.59
CA ILE A 340 -12.84 -10.06 1.15
C ILE A 340 -12.98 -10.06 2.66
N LEU A 341 -12.54 -8.99 3.32
CA LEU A 341 -12.64 -8.85 4.76
C LEU A 341 -14.09 -8.96 5.24
N LEU A 342 -15.02 -8.25 4.60
CA LEU A 342 -16.44 -8.33 4.93
C LEU A 342 -16.98 -9.76 4.78
N HIS A 343 -16.71 -10.42 3.65
CA HIS A 343 -17.17 -11.79 3.42
C HIS A 343 -16.54 -12.80 4.37
N THR A 344 -15.27 -12.60 4.77
CA THR A 344 -14.62 -13.39 5.81
C THR A 344 -15.37 -13.22 7.12
N LEU A 345 -15.61 -11.99 7.57
CA LEU A 345 -16.36 -11.70 8.81
C LEU A 345 -17.79 -12.25 8.81
N GLN A 346 -18.40 -12.35 7.64
CA GLN A 346 -19.73 -12.94 7.43
C GLN A 346 -19.72 -14.48 7.36
N GLY A 347 -18.55 -15.11 7.37
CA GLY A 347 -18.40 -16.55 7.19
C GLY A 347 -18.70 -17.05 5.77
N LEU A 348 -18.78 -16.15 4.78
CA LEU A 348 -19.02 -16.47 3.38
C LEU A 348 -17.74 -16.87 2.63
N ARG A 349 -16.57 -16.53 3.19
CA ARG A 349 -15.27 -16.92 2.64
C ARG A 349 -14.36 -17.50 3.72
N PRO A 350 -13.89 -18.75 3.54
CA PRO A 350 -12.93 -19.35 4.46
C PRO A 350 -11.51 -18.88 4.13
N MET A 351 -11.21 -17.61 4.44
CA MET A 351 -9.91 -17.01 4.16
C MET A 351 -8.77 -17.77 4.86
N PHE A 352 -9.01 -18.23 6.09
CA PHE A 352 -8.00 -18.89 6.91
C PHE A 352 -7.74 -20.35 6.54
N ASP A 353 -8.46 -20.93 5.58
CA ASP A 353 -8.16 -22.27 5.06
C ASP A 353 -7.07 -22.22 3.98
N ASN A 354 -6.69 -21.02 3.53
CA ASN A 354 -5.65 -20.86 2.52
C ASN A 354 -4.26 -21.08 3.15
N PRO A 355 -3.48 -22.08 2.69
CA PRO A 355 -2.21 -22.43 3.30
C PRO A 355 -1.18 -21.30 3.21
N PHE A 356 -1.18 -20.48 2.14
CA PHE A 356 -0.28 -19.33 2.06
C PHE A 356 -0.59 -18.29 3.13
N LEU A 357 -1.87 -17.98 3.35
CA LEU A 357 -2.26 -17.05 4.40
C LEU A 357 -1.93 -17.63 5.79
N GLN A 358 -2.08 -18.95 5.98
CA GLN A 358 -1.67 -19.58 7.23
C GLN A 358 -0.16 -19.48 7.49
N THR A 359 0.65 -19.81 6.48
CA THR A 359 2.11 -19.75 6.58
C THR A 359 2.62 -18.32 6.81
N ILE A 360 2.03 -17.32 6.14
CA ILE A 360 2.46 -15.93 6.30
C ILE A 360 2.15 -15.41 7.70
N TRP A 361 0.96 -15.67 8.25
CA TRP A 361 0.48 -14.96 9.45
C TRP A 361 0.48 -15.76 10.75
N PHE A 362 0.42 -17.09 10.73
CA PHE A 362 0.25 -17.89 11.96
C PHE A 362 1.44 -18.81 12.27
N ASN A 363 2.59 -18.59 11.62
CA ASN A 363 3.78 -19.45 11.77
C ASN A 363 3.43 -20.95 11.73
N ALA A 364 2.61 -21.34 10.75
CA ALA A 364 2.23 -22.72 10.57
C ALA A 364 3.37 -23.48 9.88
N ASP A 365 4.40 -23.86 10.64
CA ASP A 365 5.44 -24.83 10.22
C ASP A 365 4.82 -26.17 9.76
N SER A 366 3.54 -26.38 10.08
CA SER A 366 2.72 -27.53 9.72
C SER A 366 1.56 -27.18 8.77
N ALA A 367 1.61 -26.05 8.05
CA ALA A 367 0.58 -25.70 7.07
C ALA A 367 0.31 -26.88 6.14
N VAL A 368 -0.93 -27.39 6.17
CA VAL A 368 -1.31 -28.58 5.41
C VAL A 368 -1.53 -28.15 3.97
N TRP A 369 -0.54 -28.41 3.13
CA TRP A 369 -0.65 -28.16 1.70
C TRP A 369 -1.60 -29.19 1.06
N PRO A 370 -2.54 -28.76 0.20
CA PRO A 370 -3.47 -29.67 -0.47
C PRO A 370 -2.73 -30.77 -1.24
N GLU A 371 -3.28 -31.99 -1.33
CA GLU A 371 -2.68 -33.10 -2.09
C GLU A 371 -2.41 -32.72 -3.56
N SER A 372 -3.28 -31.90 -4.15
CA SER A 372 -3.09 -31.36 -5.51
C SER A 372 -1.81 -30.51 -5.70
N PHE A 373 -1.12 -30.16 -4.62
CA PHE A 373 0.17 -29.47 -4.64
C PHE A 373 1.34 -30.47 -4.58
N GLN A 374 1.12 -31.69 -4.07
CA GLN A 374 2.11 -32.76 -3.92
C GLN A 374 2.35 -33.52 -5.24
N VAL A 375 2.64 -32.79 -6.31
CA VAL A 375 3.12 -33.40 -7.56
C VAL A 375 4.63 -33.54 -7.42
N ASP A 376 5.18 -34.73 -7.62
CA ASP A 376 6.63 -34.94 -7.78
C ASP A 376 7.06 -34.26 -9.08
N ILE A 377 7.54 -33.03 -8.97
CA ILE A 377 8.09 -32.29 -10.10
C ILE A 377 9.62 -32.35 -9.99
N PRO A 378 10.33 -32.92 -10.99
CA PRO A 378 11.79 -33.07 -10.96
C PRO A 378 12.47 -31.72 -10.72
N ASP A 379 13.56 -31.71 -9.95
CA ASP A 379 14.34 -30.50 -9.73
C ASP A 379 14.80 -29.89 -11.05
N ILE A 380 14.65 -28.58 -11.15
CA ILE A 380 15.02 -27.83 -12.35
C ILE A 380 16.47 -27.40 -12.19
N PRO A 381 17.39 -27.83 -13.08
CA PRO A 381 18.74 -27.32 -13.07
C PRO A 381 18.74 -25.84 -13.41
N ILE A 382 19.55 -25.06 -12.68
CA ILE A 382 19.74 -23.66 -13.02
C ILE A 382 20.64 -23.56 -14.24
N THR A 383 20.18 -22.83 -15.25
CA THR A 383 20.94 -22.53 -16.46
C THR A 383 21.19 -21.03 -16.56
N PRO A 384 22.32 -20.54 -16.00
CA PRO A 384 22.67 -19.12 -16.09
C PRO A 384 22.90 -18.70 -17.54
N HIS A 385 22.50 -17.47 -17.88
CA HIS A 385 22.83 -16.89 -19.17
C HIS A 385 24.35 -16.60 -19.23
N PRO A 386 25.07 -16.92 -20.33
CA PRO A 386 26.53 -16.74 -20.41
C PRO A 386 27.01 -15.32 -20.08
N ASP A 387 26.29 -14.30 -20.58
CA ASP A 387 26.62 -12.88 -20.32
C ASP A 387 26.20 -12.38 -18.92
N TYR A 388 25.47 -13.19 -18.15
CA TYR A 388 24.94 -12.82 -16.84
C TYR A 388 25.12 -13.97 -15.84
N PRO A 389 26.37 -14.30 -15.48
CA PRO A 389 26.63 -15.32 -14.47
C PRO A 389 26.03 -14.92 -13.12
N ILE A 390 25.62 -15.93 -12.36
CA ILE A 390 25.15 -15.77 -10.98
C ILE A 390 26.18 -16.35 -10.01
N ASN A 391 26.28 -15.78 -8.82
CA ASN A 391 27.15 -16.28 -7.75
C ASN A 391 26.45 -17.36 -6.91
N GLU A 392 27.13 -17.86 -5.88
CA GLU A 392 26.62 -18.90 -4.99
C GLU A 392 25.34 -18.49 -4.24
N SER A 393 25.30 -17.32 -3.60
CA SER A 393 24.10 -16.87 -2.86
C SER A 393 22.88 -16.64 -3.77
N GLN A 394 23.10 -16.16 -4.99
CA GLN A 394 22.07 -16.05 -6.03
C GLN A 394 21.62 -17.43 -6.55
N THR A 395 22.55 -18.39 -6.64
CA THR A 395 22.26 -19.78 -7.02
C THR A 395 21.37 -20.43 -5.97
N GLN A 396 21.76 -20.37 -4.69
CA GLN A 396 20.95 -20.88 -3.57
C GLN A 396 19.55 -20.25 -3.52
N ALA A 397 19.44 -18.93 -3.75
CA ALA A 397 18.15 -18.26 -3.85
C ALA A 397 17.30 -18.80 -5.02
N SER A 398 17.93 -18.99 -6.19
CA SER A 398 17.26 -19.54 -7.37
C SER A 398 16.81 -20.98 -7.17
N GLU A 399 17.63 -21.83 -6.52
CA GLU A 399 17.28 -23.22 -6.17
C GLU A 399 16.06 -23.24 -5.25
N LYS A 400 16.06 -22.41 -4.21
CA LYS A 400 14.91 -22.29 -3.31
C LYS A 400 13.67 -21.77 -4.04
N MET A 401 13.82 -20.84 -4.97
CA MET A 401 12.72 -20.35 -5.82
C MET A 401 12.22 -21.38 -6.84
N LEU A 402 13.03 -22.35 -7.26
CA LEU A 402 12.63 -23.43 -8.18
C LEU A 402 12.14 -24.69 -7.47
N SER A 403 12.52 -24.89 -6.21
CA SER A 403 12.15 -26.07 -5.43
C SER A 403 10.64 -26.23 -5.28
N SER A 404 10.17 -27.46 -5.44
CA SER A 404 8.76 -27.82 -5.22
C SER A 404 8.48 -28.28 -3.78
N SER A 405 9.50 -28.26 -2.90
CA SER A 405 9.35 -28.71 -1.52
C SER A 405 8.33 -27.86 -0.76
N PRO A 406 7.54 -28.44 0.16
CA PRO A 406 6.58 -27.69 0.98
C PRO A 406 7.18 -26.45 1.65
N ASP A 407 8.38 -26.58 2.21
CA ASP A 407 9.11 -25.49 2.90
C ASP A 407 9.60 -24.39 1.96
N SER A 408 9.60 -24.64 0.64
CA SER A 408 10.02 -23.69 -0.39
C SER A 408 8.85 -23.09 -1.16
N ARG A 409 7.60 -23.45 -0.86
CA ARG A 409 6.41 -22.87 -1.52
C ARG A 409 6.24 -21.39 -1.22
N LEU A 410 6.74 -20.95 -0.08
CA LEU A 410 6.89 -19.55 0.24
C LEU A 410 8.37 -19.27 0.46
N CYS A 411 8.97 -18.49 -0.44
CA CYS A 411 10.37 -18.15 -0.39
C CYS A 411 10.53 -16.65 -0.15
N LEU A 412 11.39 -16.28 0.80
CA LEU A 412 11.79 -14.91 1.05
C LEU A 412 13.28 -14.76 0.67
N VAL A 413 13.59 -13.79 -0.18
CA VAL A 413 14.97 -13.46 -0.60
C VAL A 413 15.25 -12.01 -0.26
N GLN A 414 16.21 -11.78 0.63
CA GLN A 414 16.69 -10.44 0.94
C GLN A 414 17.90 -10.12 0.06
N GLY A 415 17.84 -9.02 -0.67
CA GLY A 415 18.95 -8.57 -1.52
C GLY A 415 19.24 -7.08 -1.34
N PRO A 416 20.33 -6.70 -0.67
CA PRO A 416 20.85 -5.34 -0.63
C PRO A 416 20.98 -4.66 -2.02
N PRO A 417 21.07 -3.32 -2.11
CA PRO A 417 21.23 -2.63 -3.38
C PRO A 417 22.45 -3.16 -4.14
N GLY A 418 22.34 -3.41 -5.44
CA GLY A 418 23.47 -3.89 -6.26
C GLY A 418 23.78 -5.39 -6.16
N THR A 419 23.07 -6.17 -5.35
CA THR A 419 23.29 -7.64 -5.24
C THR A 419 22.78 -8.46 -6.43
N GLY A 420 22.31 -7.81 -7.50
CA GLY A 420 21.89 -8.49 -8.72
C GLY A 420 20.52 -9.19 -8.64
N LYS A 421 19.60 -8.74 -7.75
CA LYS A 421 18.23 -9.27 -7.61
C LYS A 421 17.53 -9.54 -8.95
N THR A 422 17.50 -8.54 -9.84
CA THR A 422 16.85 -8.66 -11.16
C THR A 422 17.51 -9.71 -12.05
N THR A 423 18.84 -9.85 -12.00
CA THR A 423 19.56 -10.91 -12.72
C THR A 423 19.16 -12.28 -12.17
N MET A 424 19.14 -12.45 -10.85
CA MET A 424 18.73 -13.70 -10.21
C MET A 424 17.28 -14.08 -10.55
N ILE A 425 16.34 -13.12 -10.46
CA ILE A 425 14.92 -13.32 -10.83
C ILE A 425 14.83 -13.81 -12.28
N THR A 426 15.52 -13.13 -13.21
CA THR A 426 15.46 -13.45 -14.64
C THR A 426 16.05 -14.84 -14.92
N THR A 427 17.20 -15.18 -14.31
CA THR A 427 17.81 -16.51 -14.42
C THR A 427 16.89 -17.61 -13.88
N THR A 428 16.21 -17.36 -12.75
CA THR A 428 15.22 -18.28 -12.17
C THR A 428 14.04 -18.50 -13.12
N VAL A 429 13.50 -17.42 -13.69
CA VAL A 429 12.38 -17.48 -14.65
C VAL A 429 12.77 -18.31 -15.88
N LEU A 430 13.93 -18.01 -16.48
CA LEU A 430 14.44 -18.73 -17.65
C LEU A 430 14.62 -20.22 -17.36
N SER A 431 15.22 -20.56 -16.21
CA SER A 431 15.41 -21.95 -15.79
C SER A 431 14.06 -22.65 -15.58
N SER A 432 13.09 -22.00 -14.94
CA SER A 432 11.73 -22.52 -14.75
C SER A 432 11.05 -22.84 -16.08
N ILE A 433 11.13 -21.92 -17.04
CA ILE A 433 10.55 -22.09 -18.38
C ILE A 433 11.25 -23.20 -19.16
N ALA A 434 12.58 -23.26 -19.12
CA ALA A 434 13.37 -24.32 -19.74
C ALA A 434 13.02 -25.70 -19.16
N GLY A 435 12.73 -25.77 -17.86
CA GLY A 435 12.21 -26.95 -17.17
C GLY A 435 10.72 -27.23 -17.40
N GLY A 436 10.06 -26.52 -18.33
CA GLY A 436 8.66 -26.74 -18.69
C GLY A 436 7.64 -26.17 -17.70
N ARG A 437 8.05 -25.37 -16.71
CA ARG A 437 7.17 -24.78 -15.70
C ARG A 437 6.85 -23.32 -16.04
N GLY A 438 5.75 -23.12 -16.77
CA GLY A 438 5.17 -21.81 -17.09
C GLY A 438 4.19 -21.30 -16.04
N GLY A 439 3.43 -20.25 -16.41
CA GLY A 439 2.43 -19.67 -15.50
C GLY A 439 3.05 -18.78 -14.42
N ILE A 440 4.10 -18.05 -14.80
CA ILE A 440 4.87 -17.19 -13.90
C ILE A 440 4.31 -15.76 -13.99
N TRP A 441 4.03 -15.16 -12.84
CA TRP A 441 3.63 -13.78 -12.74
C TRP A 441 4.68 -13.00 -11.95
N LEU A 442 5.34 -12.06 -12.63
CA LEU A 442 6.33 -11.15 -12.06
C LEU A 442 5.66 -9.84 -11.71
N VAL A 443 5.72 -9.50 -10.43
CA VAL A 443 4.99 -8.37 -9.87
C VAL A 443 5.95 -7.49 -9.09
N ALA A 444 5.68 -6.19 -9.07
CA ALA A 444 6.35 -5.27 -8.15
C ALA A 444 5.38 -4.17 -7.71
N GLN A 445 5.81 -3.36 -6.74
CA GLN A 445 5.03 -2.23 -6.27
C GLN A 445 4.94 -1.12 -7.32
N SER A 446 6.06 -0.81 -7.97
CA SER A 446 6.17 0.27 -8.95
C SER A 446 6.28 -0.26 -10.38
N ASN A 447 5.71 0.49 -11.32
CA ASN A 447 5.88 0.15 -12.73
C ASN A 447 7.34 0.22 -13.20
N VAL A 448 8.17 1.05 -12.55
CA VAL A 448 9.62 1.15 -12.86
C VAL A 448 10.32 -0.17 -12.56
N ALA A 449 10.03 -0.78 -11.41
CA ALA A 449 10.59 -2.09 -11.05
C ALA A 449 10.15 -3.16 -12.06
N VAL A 450 8.86 -3.20 -12.42
CA VAL A 450 8.34 -4.14 -13.42
C VAL A 450 9.03 -3.96 -14.79
N LYS A 451 9.26 -2.71 -15.20
CA LYS A 451 9.98 -2.39 -16.44
C LYS A 451 11.42 -2.91 -16.41
N ASN A 452 12.14 -2.68 -15.32
CA ASN A 452 13.54 -3.13 -15.19
C ASN A 452 13.65 -4.66 -15.35
N ILE A 453 12.68 -5.41 -14.82
CA ILE A 453 12.59 -6.86 -15.02
C ILE A 453 12.30 -7.19 -16.49
N ALA A 454 11.36 -6.49 -17.14
CA ALA A 454 11.04 -6.68 -18.55
C ALA A 454 12.24 -6.44 -19.47
N GLU A 455 12.98 -5.35 -19.24
CA GLU A 455 14.22 -5.03 -19.98
C GLU A 455 15.28 -6.11 -19.77
N LYS A 456 15.39 -6.64 -18.55
CA LYS A 456 16.33 -7.72 -18.26
C LYS A 456 15.98 -9.03 -18.97
N LEU A 457 14.70 -9.37 -19.07
CA LEU A 457 14.22 -10.52 -19.86
C LEU A 457 14.61 -10.38 -21.34
N VAL A 458 14.42 -9.18 -21.91
CA VAL A 458 14.81 -8.87 -23.29
C VAL A 458 16.33 -8.97 -23.48
N ASP A 459 17.11 -8.41 -22.55
CA ASP A 459 18.57 -8.46 -22.55
C ASP A 459 19.12 -9.90 -22.51
N MET A 460 18.37 -10.85 -21.95
CA MET A 460 18.69 -12.29 -21.93
C MET A 460 18.03 -13.08 -23.08
N GLY A 461 17.45 -12.39 -24.06
CA GLY A 461 16.86 -13.01 -25.26
C GLY A 461 15.51 -13.70 -25.05
N PHE A 462 14.77 -13.38 -23.98
CA PHE A 462 13.47 -13.97 -23.69
C PHE A 462 12.31 -13.16 -24.27
N GLU A 463 11.45 -13.78 -25.08
CA GLU A 463 10.31 -13.12 -25.74
C GLU A 463 8.92 -13.60 -25.27
N SER A 464 8.82 -14.73 -24.57
CA SER A 464 7.54 -15.33 -24.16
C SER A 464 6.89 -14.66 -22.94
N TRP A 465 6.92 -13.33 -22.90
CA TRP A 465 6.37 -12.51 -21.83
C TRP A 465 5.38 -11.44 -22.34
N LYS A 466 4.47 -11.02 -21.44
CA LYS A 466 3.56 -9.87 -21.65
C LYS A 466 3.56 -8.95 -20.43
N LEU A 467 3.58 -7.65 -20.65
CA LEU A 467 3.48 -6.60 -19.64
C LEU A 467 2.06 -6.02 -19.64
N VAL A 468 1.31 -6.22 -18.56
CA VAL A 468 -0.05 -5.72 -18.39
C VAL A 468 -0.04 -4.49 -17.50
N VAL A 469 -0.56 -3.37 -18.02
CA VAL A 469 -0.47 -2.06 -17.34
C VAL A 469 -1.79 -1.30 -17.35
N SER A 470 -1.97 -0.41 -16.37
CA SER A 470 -3.12 0.50 -16.36
C SER A 470 -3.01 1.54 -17.47
N LYS A 471 -4.15 2.07 -17.92
CA LYS A 471 -4.20 3.15 -18.93
C LYS A 471 -3.41 4.37 -18.49
N GLU A 472 -3.53 4.72 -17.21
CA GLU A 472 -2.95 5.91 -16.61
C GLU A 472 -1.42 5.86 -16.63
N PHE A 473 -0.83 4.68 -16.47
CA PHE A 473 0.62 4.51 -16.50
C PHE A 473 1.25 4.88 -17.85
N VAL A 474 0.57 4.63 -18.97
CA VAL A 474 1.10 4.94 -20.31
C VAL A 474 1.00 6.43 -20.64
N LEU A 475 0.13 7.17 -19.96
CA LEU A 475 -0.10 8.60 -20.21
C LEU A 475 0.93 9.52 -19.54
N ASP A 476 1.51 9.09 -18.41
CA ASP A 476 2.46 9.89 -17.61
C ASP A 476 3.93 9.68 -18.02
N TRP A 477 4.22 8.72 -18.90
CA TRP A 477 5.59 8.36 -19.29
C TRP A 477 5.84 8.49 -20.79
N HIS A 478 7.07 8.88 -21.12
CA HIS A 478 7.57 9.08 -22.47
C HIS A 478 7.25 7.91 -23.42
N GLU A 479 6.25 8.12 -24.28
CA GLU A 479 5.80 7.20 -25.34
C GLU A 479 6.95 6.71 -26.26
N HIS A 480 8.07 7.44 -26.31
CA HIS A 480 9.25 7.07 -27.08
C HIS A 480 10.05 5.89 -26.50
N LEU A 481 9.93 5.59 -25.19
CA LEU A 481 10.66 4.49 -24.53
C LEU A 481 10.05 3.11 -24.81
N TYR A 482 8.78 3.05 -25.23
CA TYR A 482 8.09 1.79 -25.53
C TYR A 482 8.04 1.43 -27.03
N ARG A 483 8.59 2.30 -27.88
CA ARG A 483 8.51 2.18 -29.35
C ARG A 483 9.08 0.88 -29.93
N GLN A 484 10.03 0.24 -29.25
CA GLN A 484 10.65 -0.98 -29.74
C GLN A 484 9.94 -2.28 -29.31
N ASN A 485 9.07 -2.25 -28.29
CA ASN A 485 8.50 -3.47 -27.66
C ASN A 485 6.96 -3.50 -27.53
N PHE A 486 6.22 -2.67 -28.29
CA PHE A 486 4.76 -2.57 -28.19
C PHE A 486 4.00 -3.91 -28.27
N ARG A 487 4.51 -4.91 -28.98
CA ARG A 487 3.87 -6.24 -29.10
C ARG A 487 3.72 -7.01 -27.78
N HIS A 488 4.50 -6.65 -26.76
CA HIS A 488 4.46 -7.30 -25.45
C HIS A 488 3.60 -6.56 -24.42
N ILE A 489 3.14 -5.34 -24.72
CA ILE A 489 2.44 -4.50 -23.75
C ILE A 489 0.94 -4.58 -24.00
N ILE A 490 0.17 -4.81 -22.93
CA ILE A 490 -1.29 -4.86 -22.97
C ILE A 490 -1.83 -3.82 -21.99
N ARG A 491 -2.53 -2.82 -22.50
CA ARG A 491 -3.12 -1.79 -21.65
C ARG A 491 -4.52 -2.18 -21.19
N SER A 492 -4.86 -1.80 -19.95
CA SER A 492 -6.18 -2.08 -19.36
C SER A 492 -7.38 -1.55 -20.15
N ASP A 493 -7.21 -0.46 -20.92
CA ASP A 493 -8.24 0.11 -21.78
C ASP A 493 -8.38 -0.61 -23.12
N GLU A 494 -7.36 -1.37 -23.53
CA GLU A 494 -7.36 -2.20 -24.75
C GLU A 494 -7.88 -3.61 -24.49
N PHE A 495 -8.21 -3.93 -23.24
CA PHE A 495 -8.77 -5.24 -22.89
C PHE A 495 -10.01 -5.52 -23.73
N PRO A 496 -10.03 -6.63 -24.48
CA PRO A 496 -11.10 -6.93 -25.40
C PRO A 496 -12.40 -7.19 -24.64
N LYS A 497 -13.53 -6.94 -25.31
CA LYS A 497 -14.85 -7.34 -24.78
C LYS A 497 -15.09 -8.85 -24.92
N ASN A 498 -14.43 -9.48 -25.89
CA ASN A 498 -14.57 -10.90 -26.20
C ASN A 498 -13.36 -11.69 -25.65
N PRO A 499 -13.57 -12.70 -24.78
CA PRO A 499 -12.51 -13.57 -24.27
C PRO A 499 -11.67 -14.28 -25.33
N ASN A 500 -12.20 -14.56 -26.52
CA ASN A 500 -11.44 -15.23 -27.60
C ASN A 500 -10.34 -14.32 -28.18
N LEU A 501 -10.56 -13.01 -28.21
CA LEU A 501 -9.53 -12.05 -28.64
C LEU A 501 -8.41 -11.96 -27.60
N LEU A 502 -8.73 -12.14 -26.32
CA LEU A 502 -7.72 -12.17 -25.27
C LEU A 502 -6.75 -13.34 -25.46
N GLN A 503 -7.24 -14.51 -25.89
CA GLN A 503 -6.37 -15.67 -26.17
C GLN A 503 -5.31 -15.33 -27.23
N ALA A 504 -5.70 -14.63 -28.31
CA ALA A 504 -4.76 -14.20 -29.33
C ALA A 504 -3.73 -13.20 -28.78
N MET A 505 -4.15 -12.26 -27.92
CA MET A 505 -3.25 -11.28 -27.30
C MET A 505 -2.24 -11.92 -26.34
N LEU A 506 -2.65 -12.98 -25.64
CA LEU A 506 -1.80 -13.74 -24.71
C LEU A 506 -1.09 -14.93 -25.36
N SER A 507 -1.26 -15.15 -26.66
CA SER A 507 -0.68 -16.31 -27.35
C SER A 507 0.83 -16.36 -27.18
N GLY A 508 1.35 -17.53 -26.78
CA GLY A 508 2.77 -17.77 -26.51
C GLY A 508 3.30 -17.16 -25.21
N ALA A 509 2.48 -16.44 -24.44
CA ALA A 509 2.90 -15.87 -23.16
C ALA A 509 3.00 -16.97 -22.08
N GLN A 510 4.17 -17.09 -21.47
CA GLN A 510 4.40 -17.96 -20.30
C GLN A 510 4.66 -17.15 -19.03
N VAL A 511 5.03 -15.88 -19.19
CA VAL A 511 5.32 -14.92 -18.12
C VAL A 511 4.45 -13.69 -18.28
N ILE A 512 3.76 -13.28 -17.21
CA ILE A 512 3.03 -12.00 -17.15
C ILE A 512 3.75 -11.08 -16.18
N LEU A 513 3.94 -9.82 -16.58
CA LEU A 513 4.51 -8.76 -15.77
C LEU A 513 3.43 -7.71 -15.49
N CYS A 514 3.28 -7.27 -14.25
CA CYS A 514 2.38 -6.16 -13.90
C CYS A 514 2.66 -5.61 -12.50
N THR A 515 2.05 -4.49 -12.11
CA THR A 515 2.07 -4.06 -10.70
C THR A 515 1.14 -4.91 -9.83
N LEU A 516 1.36 -4.91 -8.51
CA LEU A 516 0.46 -5.61 -7.59
C LEU A 516 -0.97 -5.06 -7.66
N SER A 517 -1.11 -3.74 -7.79
CA SER A 517 -2.41 -3.08 -7.96
C SER A 517 -3.17 -3.53 -9.22
N MET A 518 -2.47 -3.83 -10.31
CA MET A 518 -3.09 -4.30 -11.55
C MET A 518 -3.76 -5.67 -11.39
N LEU A 519 -3.23 -6.53 -10.51
CA LEU A 519 -3.83 -7.84 -10.20
C LEU A 519 -5.21 -7.74 -9.55
N SER A 520 -5.53 -6.60 -8.94
CA SER A 520 -6.84 -6.34 -8.34
C SER A 520 -7.88 -5.87 -9.37
N ASN A 521 -7.53 -5.80 -10.65
CA ASN A 521 -8.48 -5.45 -11.69
C ASN A 521 -9.39 -6.63 -12.04
N ASP A 522 -10.68 -6.51 -11.74
CA ASP A 522 -11.69 -7.54 -11.97
C ASP A 522 -11.81 -7.98 -13.44
N ARG A 523 -11.37 -7.14 -14.40
CA ARG A 523 -11.33 -7.51 -15.82
C ARG A 523 -10.32 -8.61 -16.12
N LEU A 524 -9.22 -8.72 -15.36
CA LEU A 524 -8.27 -9.82 -15.53
C LEU A 524 -8.95 -11.17 -15.30
N ARG A 525 -9.74 -11.26 -14.23
CA ARG A 525 -10.48 -12.47 -13.88
C ARG A 525 -11.64 -12.72 -14.83
N SER A 526 -12.51 -11.72 -15.02
CA SER A 526 -13.73 -11.89 -15.83
C SER A 526 -13.47 -12.16 -17.31
N LEU A 527 -12.35 -11.69 -17.87
CA LEU A 527 -11.95 -12.01 -19.25
C LEU A 527 -11.17 -13.33 -19.35
N GLY A 528 -10.71 -13.88 -18.23
CA GLY A 528 -10.03 -15.18 -18.19
C GLY A 528 -8.52 -15.14 -18.38
N PHE A 529 -7.80 -14.08 -17.97
CA PHE A 529 -6.33 -14.04 -18.01
C PHE A 529 -5.72 -15.26 -17.30
N PHE A 530 -6.18 -15.56 -16.08
CA PHE A 530 -5.74 -16.71 -15.30
C PHE A 530 -6.15 -18.07 -15.88
N ARG A 531 -7.04 -18.11 -16.87
CA ARG A 531 -7.37 -19.33 -17.61
C ARG A 531 -6.36 -19.59 -18.71
N PHE A 532 -5.90 -18.55 -19.38
CA PHE A 532 -4.94 -18.65 -20.49
C PHE A 532 -3.49 -18.72 -20.01
N VAL A 533 -3.15 -17.96 -18.96
CA VAL A 533 -1.86 -18.04 -18.28
C VAL A 533 -2.13 -18.23 -16.78
N PRO A 534 -2.37 -19.49 -16.34
CA PRO A 534 -2.56 -19.80 -14.92
C PRO A 534 -1.42 -19.26 -14.09
N MET A 535 -1.74 -18.64 -12.94
CA MET A 535 -0.70 -18.18 -12.02
C MET A 535 -0.33 -19.34 -11.12
N HIS A 536 0.75 -20.04 -11.47
CA HIS A 536 1.31 -21.11 -10.65
C HIS A 536 2.39 -20.57 -9.71
N THR A 537 3.21 -19.64 -10.21
CA THR A 537 4.28 -19.00 -9.44
C THR A 537 4.09 -17.49 -9.46
N LEU A 538 3.99 -16.87 -8.29
CA LEU A 538 3.97 -15.43 -8.11
C LEU A 538 5.33 -14.98 -7.57
N ILE A 539 6.06 -14.17 -8.33
CA ILE A 539 7.34 -13.61 -7.92
C ILE A 539 7.13 -12.10 -7.73
N ILE A 540 7.45 -11.60 -6.55
CA ILE A 540 7.21 -10.21 -6.16
C ILE A 540 8.56 -9.56 -5.88
N ASP A 541 8.99 -8.64 -6.74
CA ASP A 541 10.16 -7.78 -6.52
C ASP A 541 9.76 -6.51 -5.76
N GLU A 542 10.73 -5.89 -5.08
CA GLU A 542 10.50 -4.77 -4.17
C GLU A 542 9.40 -5.06 -3.12
N ALA A 543 9.31 -6.31 -2.65
CA ALA A 543 8.30 -6.76 -1.71
C ALA A 543 8.39 -6.08 -0.32
N SER A 544 9.53 -5.46 0.01
CA SER A 544 9.69 -4.62 1.20
C SER A 544 8.93 -3.29 1.12
N GLN A 545 8.54 -2.85 -0.08
CA GLN A 545 7.76 -1.63 -0.30
C GLN A 545 6.23 -1.87 -0.27
N ILE A 546 5.81 -3.08 0.07
CA ILE A 546 4.40 -3.51 0.01
C ILE A 546 3.98 -4.01 1.39
N LYS A 547 2.89 -3.44 1.93
CA LYS A 547 2.35 -3.89 3.21
C LYS A 547 1.75 -5.29 3.10
N VAL A 548 1.84 -6.09 4.14
CA VAL A 548 1.43 -7.51 4.08
C VAL A 548 -0.05 -7.68 3.67
N GLY A 549 -0.92 -6.77 4.12
CA GLY A 549 -2.34 -6.78 3.80
C GLY A 549 -2.66 -6.70 2.31
N ASP A 550 -1.78 -6.11 1.49
CA ASP A 550 -2.02 -5.93 0.04
C ASP A 550 -1.92 -7.22 -0.76
N TYR A 551 -1.35 -8.28 -0.16
CA TYR A 551 -1.31 -9.61 -0.79
C TYR A 551 -2.62 -10.39 -0.63
N VAL A 552 -3.49 -10.00 0.32
CA VAL A 552 -4.75 -10.69 0.63
C VAL A 552 -5.64 -10.87 -0.61
N PRO A 553 -5.89 -9.85 -1.45
CA PRO A 553 -6.77 -10.00 -2.61
C PRO A 553 -6.29 -11.00 -3.64
N ILE A 554 -4.98 -11.04 -3.93
CA ILE A 554 -4.45 -11.97 -4.93
C ILE A 554 -4.41 -13.40 -4.39
N ILE A 555 -3.94 -13.60 -3.15
CA ILE A 555 -3.84 -14.92 -2.55
C ILE A 555 -5.23 -15.55 -2.35
N SER A 556 -6.20 -14.76 -1.85
CA SER A 556 -7.55 -15.27 -1.55
C SER A 556 -8.37 -15.60 -2.79
N ASN A 557 -8.08 -14.98 -3.93
CA ASN A 557 -8.84 -15.18 -5.15
C ASN A 557 -8.11 -16.07 -6.18
N ASN A 558 -6.92 -16.60 -5.88
CA ASN A 558 -6.18 -17.42 -6.83
C ASN A 558 -6.04 -18.87 -6.35
N ASN A 559 -6.75 -19.78 -7.02
CA ASN A 559 -6.72 -21.22 -6.72
C ASN A 559 -5.66 -22.00 -7.52
N THR A 560 -5.02 -21.38 -8.53
CA THR A 560 -3.95 -22.01 -9.33
C THR A 560 -2.57 -21.79 -8.73
N LEU A 561 -2.45 -20.85 -7.79
CA LEU A 561 -1.21 -20.48 -7.12
C LEU A 561 -0.64 -21.68 -6.37
N ARG A 562 0.65 -21.97 -6.61
CA ARG A 562 1.40 -23.09 -6.02
C ARG A 562 2.68 -22.64 -5.33
N LYS A 563 3.17 -21.44 -5.67
CA LYS A 563 4.39 -20.86 -5.12
C LYS A 563 4.35 -19.34 -5.08
N ILE A 564 4.90 -18.75 -4.01
CA ILE A 564 5.12 -17.31 -3.86
C ILE A 564 6.59 -17.05 -3.50
N CYS A 565 7.24 -16.17 -4.24
CA CYS A 565 8.61 -15.72 -3.96
C CYS A 565 8.57 -14.21 -3.70
N PHE A 566 9.01 -13.79 -2.52
CA PHE A 566 9.14 -12.40 -2.12
C PHE A 566 10.60 -11.99 -2.18
N ILE A 567 10.91 -10.93 -2.93
CA ILE A 567 12.25 -10.42 -3.13
C ILE A 567 12.26 -8.93 -2.77
N GLY A 568 13.23 -8.50 -1.97
CA GLY A 568 13.26 -7.14 -1.45
C GLY A 568 14.37 -6.92 -0.43
N ASP A 569 14.27 -5.82 0.31
CA ASP A 569 15.22 -5.47 1.36
C ASP A 569 14.57 -4.51 2.38
N ASP A 570 14.39 -4.97 3.62
CA ASP A 570 13.85 -4.19 4.74
C ASP A 570 14.79 -3.07 5.21
N LYS A 571 16.03 -3.00 4.69
CA LYS A 571 16.96 -1.89 4.92
C LYS A 571 16.84 -0.77 3.88
N GLN A 572 15.97 -0.93 2.89
CA GLN A 572 15.68 0.08 1.86
C GLN A 572 14.32 0.77 2.13
N LEU A 573 13.62 1.20 1.07
CA LEU A 573 12.36 1.90 1.21
C LEU A 573 11.30 0.99 1.86
N PRO A 574 10.63 1.44 2.92
CA PRO A 574 9.54 0.71 3.54
C PRO A 574 8.24 0.87 2.73
N PRO A 575 7.13 0.23 3.15
CA PRO A 575 5.82 0.47 2.56
C PRO A 575 5.43 1.95 2.55
N TYR A 576 4.70 2.36 1.50
CA TYR A 576 4.17 3.72 1.42
C TYR A 576 3.34 4.06 2.66
N GLY A 577 3.60 5.22 3.26
CA GLY A 577 2.96 5.70 4.49
C GLY A 577 3.60 5.23 5.80
N GLN A 578 4.75 4.53 5.75
CA GLN A 578 5.49 4.12 6.96
C GLN A 578 5.88 5.32 7.84
N GLU A 579 6.33 6.43 7.23
CA GLU A 579 6.78 7.62 7.96
C GLU A 579 5.65 8.25 8.80
N ASP A 580 4.41 8.08 8.35
CA ASP A 580 3.23 8.68 8.98
C ASP A 580 2.49 7.72 9.94
N ILE A 581 2.40 6.41 9.62
CA ILE A 581 1.72 5.39 10.45
C ILE A 581 2.67 4.74 11.47
N GLY A 582 3.97 4.62 11.14
CA GLY A 582 5.03 4.07 12.00
C GLY A 582 5.03 2.55 12.18
N ASP A 583 3.87 1.89 12.11
CA ASP A 583 3.70 0.46 12.38
C ASP A 583 3.23 -0.34 11.15
N LEU A 584 3.44 0.18 9.92
CA LEU A 584 3.24 -0.61 8.72
C LEU A 584 4.34 -1.68 8.62
N GLU A 585 3.95 -2.87 8.18
CA GLU A 585 4.84 -4.02 8.06
C GLU A 585 4.77 -4.54 6.62
N SER A 586 5.93 -4.81 6.03
CA SER A 586 6.07 -5.63 4.83
C SER A 586 6.24 -7.10 5.22
N ILE A 587 6.36 -7.96 4.21
CA ILE A 587 6.61 -9.38 4.43
C ILE A 587 7.95 -9.65 5.14
N PHE A 588 8.91 -8.71 5.08
CA PHE A 588 10.24 -8.86 5.67
C PHE A 588 10.26 -8.56 7.19
N GLU A 589 9.25 -7.89 7.72
CA GLU A 589 9.13 -7.62 9.15
C GLU A 589 8.51 -8.80 9.92
N ILE A 590 7.97 -9.80 9.21
CA ILE A 590 7.39 -11.01 9.83
C ILE A 590 8.52 -11.94 10.33
N PRO A 591 8.66 -12.15 11.67
CA PRO A 591 9.85 -12.79 12.23
C PRO A 591 10.15 -14.21 11.69
N HIS A 592 9.15 -15.10 11.67
CA HIS A 592 9.35 -16.50 11.24
C HIS A 592 9.62 -16.64 9.74
N LEU A 593 9.18 -15.67 8.92
CA LEU A 593 9.55 -15.62 7.51
C LEU A 593 10.95 -15.07 7.33
N ARG A 594 11.30 -14.05 8.11
CA ARG A 594 12.60 -13.38 8.08
C ARG A 594 13.74 -14.33 8.43
N GLU A 595 13.53 -15.18 9.43
CA GLU A 595 14.48 -16.22 9.84
C GLU A 595 14.78 -17.24 8.72
N LYS A 596 13.82 -17.47 7.82
CA LYS A 596 13.94 -18.40 6.68
C LYS A 596 14.39 -17.71 5.38
N ALA A 597 14.72 -16.42 5.43
CA ALA A 597 15.10 -15.65 4.26
C ALA A 597 16.47 -16.08 3.71
N VAL A 598 16.60 -16.17 2.39
CA VAL A 598 17.90 -16.33 1.73
C VAL A 598 18.51 -14.95 1.53
N PHE A 599 19.74 -14.76 1.99
CA PHE A 599 20.45 -13.48 1.88
C PHE A 599 21.39 -13.47 0.67
N LEU A 600 21.28 -12.44 -0.17
CA LEU A 600 22.25 -12.18 -1.24
C LEU A 600 23.42 -11.40 -0.65
N ASP A 601 24.56 -12.05 -0.51
CA ASP A 601 25.73 -11.54 0.23
C ASP A 601 26.72 -10.73 -0.63
N THR A 602 26.62 -10.83 -1.95
CA THR A 602 27.60 -10.24 -2.87
C THR A 602 27.03 -9.01 -3.56
N GLN A 603 27.52 -7.82 -3.19
CA GLN A 603 27.13 -6.55 -3.80
C GLN A 603 27.96 -6.23 -5.05
N TYR A 604 27.30 -6.12 -6.20
CA TYR A 604 27.89 -5.58 -7.41
C TYR A 604 27.63 -4.07 -7.47
N SER A 605 28.64 -3.26 -7.17
CA SER A 605 28.57 -1.81 -7.36
C SER A 605 28.38 -1.46 -8.83
N GLN A 606 27.47 -0.52 -9.12
CA GLN A 606 27.16 -0.11 -10.47
C GLN A 606 27.31 1.41 -10.67
N GLU A 607 27.60 1.79 -11.91
CA GLU A 607 27.56 3.18 -12.38
C GLU A 607 26.18 3.80 -12.08
N MET A 608 26.15 5.05 -11.61
CA MET A 608 24.95 5.84 -11.39
C MET A 608 24.90 7.02 -12.34
N HIS A 609 23.71 7.40 -12.77
CA HIS A 609 23.51 8.57 -13.62
C HIS A 609 23.57 9.86 -12.79
N SER A 610 24.23 10.89 -13.31
CA SER A 610 24.28 12.23 -12.70
C SER A 610 24.14 13.28 -13.81
N GLY A 611 22.96 13.92 -13.90
CA GLY A 611 22.64 14.83 -15.00
C GLY A 611 22.60 14.10 -16.33
N THR A 612 23.57 14.37 -17.22
CA THR A 612 23.79 13.69 -18.52
C THR A 612 25.05 12.81 -18.52
N SER A 613 25.65 12.57 -17.36
CA SER A 613 26.94 11.89 -17.17
C SER A 613 26.83 10.76 -16.13
N TYR A 614 27.95 10.14 -15.77
CA TYR A 614 27.99 8.97 -14.89
C TYR A 614 28.98 9.14 -13.73
N ILE A 615 28.65 8.54 -12.59
CA ILE A 615 29.50 8.45 -11.40
C ILE A 615 29.57 7.01 -10.90
N ASN A 616 30.66 6.63 -10.23
CA ASN A 616 30.81 5.33 -9.58
C ASN A 616 31.39 5.51 -8.16
N PRO A 617 30.55 5.45 -7.11
CA PRO A 617 30.98 5.69 -5.74
C PRO A 617 32.04 4.73 -5.21
N LYS A 618 32.01 3.45 -5.63
CA LYS A 618 33.03 2.49 -5.17
C LYS A 618 34.39 2.71 -5.81
N GLU A 619 34.42 3.16 -7.06
CA GLU A 619 35.68 3.63 -7.64
C GLU A 619 36.19 4.86 -6.88
N ILE A 620 35.32 5.79 -6.45
CA ILE A 620 35.73 6.92 -5.61
C ILE A 620 36.35 6.43 -4.29
N GLU A 621 35.71 5.49 -3.59
CA GLU A 621 36.25 4.91 -2.34
C GLU A 621 37.67 4.33 -2.54
N ALA A 622 37.86 3.51 -3.58
CA ALA A 622 39.16 2.93 -3.89
C ALA A 622 40.21 4.00 -4.24
N ILE A 623 39.82 5.01 -5.03
CA ILE A 623 40.71 6.09 -5.44
C ILE A 623 41.14 6.94 -4.24
N LEU A 624 40.26 7.20 -3.28
CA LEU A 624 40.63 7.95 -2.08
C LEU A 624 41.70 7.22 -1.25
N LEU A 625 41.62 5.89 -1.15
CA LEU A 625 42.61 5.09 -0.43
C LEU A 625 43.97 5.08 -1.13
N LEU A 626 43.98 4.94 -2.45
CA LEU A 626 45.21 5.03 -3.27
C LEU A 626 45.82 6.43 -3.22
N ALA A 627 44.99 7.47 -3.37
CA ALA A 627 45.40 8.87 -3.31
C ALA A 627 46.01 9.22 -1.94
N LYS A 628 45.41 8.71 -0.86
CA LYS A 628 45.93 8.86 0.50
C LYS A 628 47.31 8.22 0.63
N HIS A 629 47.47 6.96 0.24
CA HIS A 629 48.78 6.29 0.33
C HIS A 629 49.86 6.99 -0.50
N LEU A 630 49.57 7.35 -1.75
CA LEU A 630 50.55 8.05 -2.59
C LEU A 630 50.91 9.41 -2.01
N GLN A 631 49.97 10.10 -1.36
CA GLN A 631 50.26 11.34 -0.66
C GLN A 631 51.11 11.13 0.60
N ASP A 632 50.79 10.12 1.40
CA ASP A 632 51.53 9.78 2.63
C ASP A 632 52.98 9.39 2.32
N GLU A 633 53.24 8.82 1.13
CA GLU A 633 54.57 8.48 0.62
C GLU A 633 55.25 9.61 -0.19
N ASP A 634 54.66 10.80 -0.26
CA ASP A 634 55.13 11.95 -1.05
C ASP A 634 55.36 11.62 -2.54
N LYS A 635 54.54 10.72 -3.09
CA LYS A 635 54.57 10.33 -4.51
C LYS A 635 53.63 11.24 -5.32
N PRO A 636 54.13 11.94 -6.36
CA PRO A 636 53.29 12.78 -7.20
C PRO A 636 52.35 11.92 -8.05
N TYR A 637 51.05 12.20 -7.94
CA TYR A 637 50.00 11.50 -8.67
C TYR A 637 48.94 12.45 -9.27
N ARG A 638 48.27 11.98 -10.34
CA ARG A 638 47.05 12.58 -10.91
C ARG A 638 45.97 11.52 -11.10
N ILE A 639 44.71 11.95 -11.13
CA ILE A 639 43.54 11.12 -11.36
C ILE A 639 42.91 11.50 -12.70
N ILE A 640 42.61 10.49 -13.53
CA ILE A 640 41.97 10.67 -14.84
C ILE A 640 40.67 9.87 -14.89
N THR A 641 39.60 10.50 -15.37
CA THR A 641 38.29 9.86 -15.56
C THR A 641 37.61 10.32 -16.85
N PRO A 642 36.85 9.49 -17.57
CA PRO A 642 36.19 9.91 -18.81
C PRO A 642 34.93 10.76 -18.61
N TYR A 643 34.42 10.90 -17.38
CA TYR A 643 33.15 11.55 -17.09
C TYR A 643 33.31 12.75 -16.16
N ASP A 644 32.82 13.93 -16.57
CA ASP A 644 32.94 15.16 -15.78
C ASP A 644 32.24 15.05 -14.41
N ALA A 645 31.09 14.37 -14.34
CA ALA A 645 30.42 14.17 -13.05
C ALA A 645 31.27 13.34 -12.07
N GLN A 646 32.03 12.36 -12.57
CA GLN A 646 32.96 11.59 -11.74
C GLN A 646 34.15 12.47 -11.32
N ARG A 647 34.68 13.30 -12.22
CA ARG A 647 35.77 14.24 -11.90
C ARG A 647 35.36 15.17 -10.76
N ASP A 648 34.20 15.80 -10.90
CA ASP A 648 33.69 16.76 -9.90
C ASP A 648 33.39 16.08 -8.56
N ALA A 649 32.89 14.84 -8.60
CA ALA A 649 32.66 14.04 -7.40
C ALA A 649 33.97 13.65 -6.70
N LEU A 650 34.99 13.26 -7.46
CA LEU A 650 36.32 12.93 -6.93
C LEU A 650 37.01 14.14 -6.31
N GLU A 651 36.94 15.31 -6.94
CA GLU A 651 37.55 16.54 -6.42
C GLU A 651 36.91 16.94 -5.08
N LYS A 652 35.58 16.89 -4.99
CA LYS A 652 34.84 17.10 -3.72
C LYS A 652 35.22 16.07 -2.67
N ALA A 653 35.32 14.80 -3.06
CA ALA A 653 35.65 13.71 -2.13
C ALA A 653 37.07 13.84 -1.57
N LEU A 654 38.06 14.20 -2.40
CA LEU A 654 39.43 14.47 -1.96
C LEU A 654 39.46 15.61 -0.94
N GLN A 655 38.77 16.72 -1.26
CA GLN A 655 38.68 17.88 -0.37
C GLN A 655 38.07 17.53 0.99
N GLN A 656 36.96 16.77 0.99
CA GLN A 656 36.27 16.35 2.20
C GLN A 656 37.09 15.40 3.08
N ASN A 657 38.00 14.62 2.47
CA ASN A 657 38.87 13.69 3.18
C ASN A 657 40.24 14.30 3.55
N GLY A 658 40.41 15.62 3.41
CA GLY A 658 41.65 16.31 3.76
C GLY A 658 42.86 15.96 2.86
N LEU A 659 42.60 15.44 1.66
CA LEU A 659 43.62 15.11 0.68
C LEU A 659 43.88 16.32 -0.24
N SER A 660 45.05 16.32 -0.87
CA SER A 660 45.37 17.29 -1.94
C SER A 660 44.36 17.10 -3.06
N TRP A 661 43.64 18.16 -3.42
CA TRP A 661 42.56 18.10 -4.41
C TRP A 661 42.78 19.06 -5.58
N GLN A 662 43.40 20.21 -5.33
CA GLN A 662 43.68 21.19 -6.38
C GLN A 662 44.59 20.58 -7.43
N ASN A 663 44.20 20.71 -8.70
CA ASN A 663 45.00 20.23 -9.82
C ASN A 663 45.25 18.70 -9.71
N LYS A 664 44.32 17.90 -9.18
CA LYS A 664 44.52 16.44 -9.09
C LYS A 664 43.64 15.62 -10.04
N CYS A 665 42.40 16.03 -10.28
CA CYS A 665 41.44 15.27 -11.07
C CYS A 665 41.16 15.91 -12.42
N PHE A 666 41.24 15.13 -13.50
CA PHE A 666 41.02 15.61 -14.87
C PHE A 666 40.11 14.67 -15.65
N ASN A 667 39.41 15.25 -16.63
CA ASN A 667 38.85 14.46 -17.70
C ASN A 667 39.94 14.11 -18.75
N VAL A 668 39.71 13.07 -19.55
CA VAL A 668 40.71 12.58 -20.51
C VAL A 668 41.12 13.65 -21.53
N ASP A 669 40.16 14.42 -22.02
CA ASP A 669 40.40 15.44 -23.05
C ASP A 669 41.25 16.61 -22.49
N ALA A 670 41.01 17.03 -21.25
CA ALA A 670 41.78 18.09 -20.58
C ALA A 670 43.20 17.66 -20.17
N PHE A 671 43.44 16.35 -20.03
CA PHE A 671 44.75 15.81 -19.66
C PHE A 671 45.60 15.39 -20.88
N GLN A 672 45.08 15.58 -22.10
CA GLN A 672 45.80 15.20 -23.32
C GLN A 672 47.13 15.97 -23.46
N GLY A 673 48.22 15.25 -23.73
CA GLY A 673 49.56 15.83 -23.86
C GLY A 673 50.31 16.03 -22.55
N ASN A 674 49.65 15.81 -21.40
CA ASN A 674 50.27 15.80 -20.08
C ASN A 674 50.61 14.36 -19.65
N GLU A 675 51.56 14.22 -18.73
CA GLU A 675 52.00 12.96 -18.12
C GLU A 675 52.45 13.21 -16.69
N ASP A 676 52.30 12.22 -15.81
CA ASP A 676 52.76 12.29 -14.41
C ASP A 676 53.37 10.94 -13.97
N HIS A 677 54.05 10.90 -12.82
CA HIS A 677 54.72 9.69 -12.33
C HIS A 677 53.73 8.58 -12.04
N TYR A 678 52.69 8.88 -11.25
CA TYR A 678 51.62 7.94 -10.91
C TYR A 678 50.29 8.44 -11.45
N ILE A 679 49.56 7.57 -12.14
CA ILE A 679 48.22 7.88 -12.67
C ILE A 679 47.21 6.92 -12.08
N ILE A 680 46.14 7.46 -11.49
CA ILE A 680 44.98 6.68 -11.06
C ILE A 680 43.85 6.92 -12.06
N ILE A 681 43.26 5.85 -12.59
CA ILE A 681 42.23 5.90 -13.62
C ILE A 681 40.90 5.39 -13.05
N SER A 682 39.84 6.18 -13.17
CA SER A 682 38.47 5.73 -12.91
C SER A 682 37.79 5.42 -14.25
N LEU A 683 37.42 4.17 -14.50
CA LEU A 683 36.69 3.82 -15.74
C LEU A 683 35.21 4.20 -15.66
N VAL A 684 34.66 4.30 -14.45
CA VAL A 684 33.27 4.62 -14.09
C VAL A 684 32.28 3.57 -14.51
N ARG A 685 32.36 3.12 -15.76
CA ARG A 685 31.39 2.23 -16.36
C ARG A 685 31.55 0.80 -15.86
N SER A 686 30.42 0.18 -15.56
CA SER A 686 30.27 -1.22 -15.17
C SER A 686 29.15 -1.95 -15.92
N ARG A 687 28.39 -1.25 -16.79
CA ARG A 687 27.31 -1.85 -17.60
C ARG A 687 27.51 -1.73 -19.10
N GLU A 688 27.87 -0.56 -19.63
CA GLU A 688 28.13 -0.40 -21.07
C GLU A 688 29.46 0.29 -21.32
N LEU A 689 30.01 0.11 -22.52
CA LEU A 689 31.31 0.66 -22.87
C LEU A 689 31.34 2.20 -22.80
N GLY A 690 30.28 2.90 -23.21
CA GLY A 690 30.25 4.36 -23.26
C GLY A 690 31.51 4.95 -23.92
N PHE A 691 32.24 5.79 -23.18
CA PHE A 691 33.52 6.38 -23.57
C PHE A 691 34.58 5.35 -24.03
N LEU A 692 34.59 4.14 -23.43
CA LEU A 692 35.56 3.08 -23.71
C LEU A 692 35.41 2.46 -25.11
N LYS A 693 34.35 2.82 -25.87
CA LYS A 693 34.23 2.47 -27.29
C LYS A 693 35.28 3.18 -28.15
N ASN A 694 35.78 4.35 -27.73
CA ASN A 694 36.72 5.14 -28.51
C ASN A 694 38.16 4.73 -28.21
N LEU A 695 38.71 3.86 -29.06
CA LEU A 695 40.08 3.35 -28.94
C LEU A 695 41.13 4.46 -28.78
N ARG A 696 41.01 5.57 -29.53
CA ARG A 696 42.00 6.66 -29.49
C ARG A 696 41.99 7.34 -28.13
N ARG A 697 40.81 7.61 -27.58
CA ARG A 697 40.67 8.27 -26.27
C ARG A 697 41.07 7.35 -25.12
N THR A 698 40.72 6.06 -25.19
CA THR A 698 41.17 5.07 -24.20
C THR A 698 42.68 4.90 -24.25
N ASN A 699 43.29 4.90 -25.44
CA ASN A 699 44.74 4.88 -25.58
C ASN A 699 45.38 6.12 -24.93
N VAL A 700 44.86 7.32 -25.19
CA VAL A 700 45.33 8.54 -24.52
C VAL A 700 45.26 8.36 -23.01
N MET A 701 44.13 7.95 -22.44
CA MET A 701 43.98 7.76 -21.00
C MET A 701 44.98 6.76 -20.39
N LEU A 702 45.26 5.65 -21.07
CA LEU A 702 46.12 4.57 -20.57
C LEU A 702 47.62 4.82 -20.74
N THR A 703 48.04 5.85 -21.48
CA THR A 703 49.46 6.14 -21.75
C THR A 703 49.95 7.42 -21.06
N ARG A 704 49.46 7.71 -19.84
CA ARG A 704 49.79 8.96 -19.11
C ARG A 704 50.78 8.80 -17.97
N CYS A 705 51.10 7.57 -17.58
CA CYS A 705 51.98 7.29 -16.45
C CYS A 705 53.45 7.14 -16.88
N LYS A 706 54.37 7.62 -16.04
CA LYS A 706 55.82 7.40 -16.21
C LYS A 706 56.39 6.29 -15.34
N ARG A 707 55.77 6.00 -14.17
CA ARG A 707 56.25 5.01 -13.20
C ARG A 707 55.20 3.96 -12.85
N GLY A 708 53.97 4.37 -12.55
CA GLY A 708 52.92 3.45 -12.12
C GLY A 708 51.52 3.91 -12.53
N MET A 709 50.63 2.95 -12.75
CA MET A 709 49.24 3.20 -13.12
C MET A 709 48.30 2.28 -12.35
N PHE A 710 47.27 2.85 -11.74
CA PHE A 710 46.20 2.12 -11.07
C PHE A 710 44.91 2.32 -11.84
N ILE A 711 44.21 1.23 -12.19
CA ILE A 711 42.94 1.29 -12.92
C ILE A 711 41.82 0.77 -12.04
N CYS A 712 40.94 1.67 -11.59
CA CYS A 712 39.76 1.34 -10.81
C CYS A 712 38.60 0.97 -11.74
N SER A 713 38.13 -0.26 -11.65
CA SER A 713 36.98 -0.76 -12.42
C SER A 713 36.36 -2.00 -11.80
N SER A 714 35.26 -2.48 -12.41
CA SER A 714 34.63 -3.75 -12.06
C SER A 714 35.27 -4.91 -12.83
N LYS A 715 35.75 -5.92 -12.10
CA LYS A 715 36.28 -7.17 -12.67
C LYS A 715 35.28 -7.88 -13.56
N MET A 716 34.02 -7.94 -13.13
CA MET A 716 32.93 -8.51 -13.92
C MET A 716 32.70 -7.73 -15.22
N PHE A 717 32.77 -6.39 -15.18
CA PHE A 717 32.63 -5.58 -16.38
C PHE A 717 33.75 -5.82 -17.38
N LEU A 718 35.02 -5.80 -16.93
CA LEU A 718 36.18 -6.00 -17.81
C LEU A 718 36.32 -7.44 -18.31
N LYS A 719 35.79 -8.44 -17.60
CA LYS A 719 35.67 -9.83 -18.13
C LYS A 719 34.44 -10.03 -19.02
N GLY A 720 33.42 -9.18 -18.91
CA GLY A 720 32.17 -9.26 -19.67
C GLY A 720 32.08 -8.23 -20.79
N LYS A 721 31.10 -7.31 -20.70
CA LYS A 721 30.82 -6.29 -21.74
C LYS A 721 32.02 -5.38 -22.08
N GLY A 722 32.95 -5.21 -21.15
CA GLY A 722 34.20 -4.46 -21.31
C GLY A 722 35.35 -5.25 -21.94
N ALA A 723 35.24 -6.58 -22.10
CA ALA A 723 36.38 -7.44 -22.44
C ALA A 723 37.09 -7.05 -23.76
N LYS A 724 36.34 -6.59 -24.75
CA LYS A 724 36.89 -6.21 -26.07
C LYS A 724 37.45 -4.78 -26.12
N CYS A 725 37.28 -3.97 -25.07
CA CYS A 725 37.89 -2.64 -25.03
C CYS A 725 39.36 -2.75 -24.64
N LEU A 726 40.14 -1.69 -24.89
CA LEU A 726 41.58 -1.71 -24.63
C LEU A 726 41.92 -2.00 -23.16
N ALA A 727 41.14 -1.47 -22.22
CA ALA A 727 41.31 -1.75 -20.79
C ALA A 727 40.94 -3.21 -20.43
N GLY A 728 39.92 -3.79 -21.08
CA GLY A 728 39.55 -5.20 -20.91
C GLY A 728 40.62 -6.14 -21.46
N ALA A 729 41.15 -5.84 -22.64
CA ALA A 729 42.26 -6.59 -23.24
C ALA A 729 43.53 -6.53 -22.37
N MET A 730 43.83 -5.36 -21.78
CA MET A 730 44.91 -5.19 -20.83
C MET A 730 44.69 -6.04 -19.57
N ALA A 731 43.50 -5.98 -18.96
CA ALA A 731 43.17 -6.79 -17.79
C ALA A 731 43.26 -8.30 -18.06
N ALA A 732 42.86 -8.75 -19.25
CA ALA A 732 43.02 -10.14 -19.68
C ALA A 732 44.50 -10.53 -19.85
N HIS A 733 45.34 -9.64 -20.36
CA HIS A 733 46.77 -9.88 -20.54
C HIS A 733 47.52 -10.04 -19.21
N PHE A 734 47.20 -9.20 -18.21
CA PHE A 734 47.85 -9.24 -16.89
C PHE A 734 47.28 -10.31 -15.94
N GLY A 735 46.14 -10.93 -16.28
CA GLY A 735 45.58 -12.05 -15.53
C GLY A 735 44.95 -11.68 -14.20
N ASP A 736 44.60 -12.69 -13.41
CA ASP A 736 43.86 -12.52 -12.15
C ASP A 736 44.72 -11.96 -11.00
N GLU A 737 46.03 -12.14 -11.05
CA GLU A 737 47.00 -11.68 -10.04
C GLU A 737 47.17 -10.15 -10.01
N ALA A 738 46.82 -9.45 -11.10
CA ALA A 738 46.88 -8.00 -11.17
C ALA A 738 45.68 -7.29 -10.53
N TRP A 739 44.67 -8.04 -10.05
CA TRP A 739 43.49 -7.48 -9.41
C TRP A 739 43.71 -7.30 -7.90
N LEU A 740 43.49 -6.08 -7.43
CA LEU A 740 43.51 -5.73 -6.02
C LEU A 740 42.08 -5.38 -5.57
N THR A 741 41.71 -5.87 -4.39
CA THR A 741 40.46 -5.50 -3.71
C THR A 741 40.65 -4.20 -2.91
N VAL A 742 39.53 -3.60 -2.47
CA VAL A 742 39.59 -2.41 -1.62
C VAL A 742 40.22 -2.76 -0.26
N GLU A 743 40.00 -3.99 0.20
CA GLU A 743 40.60 -4.57 1.40
C GLU A 743 42.12 -4.71 1.27
N ASP A 744 42.63 -5.15 0.11
CA ASP A 744 44.08 -5.23 -0.15
C ASP A 744 44.75 -3.85 -0.07
N ILE A 745 44.10 -2.83 -0.63
CA ILE A 745 44.59 -1.44 -0.56
C ILE A 745 44.57 -0.92 0.89
N LYS A 746 43.53 -1.25 1.67
CA LYS A 746 43.47 -0.89 3.11
C LYS A 746 44.58 -1.59 3.91
N GLY A 747 44.95 -2.80 3.51
CA GLY A 747 46.05 -3.58 4.11
C GLY A 747 47.45 -3.14 3.68
N GLY A 748 47.58 -2.16 2.76
CA GLY A 748 48.87 -1.69 2.25
C GLY A 748 49.54 -2.64 1.27
N ASN A 749 48.79 -3.59 0.69
CA ASN A 749 49.32 -4.60 -0.24
C ASN A 749 48.96 -4.21 -1.68
N PHE A 750 49.75 -3.32 -2.31
CA PHE A 750 49.54 -2.89 -3.70
C PHE A 750 50.78 -2.30 -4.38
#